data_AF-A0AAW3GJE7-F1
#
_entry.id   AF-A0AAW3GJE7-F1
#
_cell.length_a   1.000
_cell.length_b   1.000
_cell.length_c   1.000
_cell.angle_alpha   90.00
_cell.angle_beta   90.00
_cell.angle_gamma   90.00
#
_symmetry.space_group_name_H-M   'P 1'
#
loop_
_entity.id
_entity.type
_entity.pdbx_description
1 polymer ?
#
loop_
_entity_poly.entity_id
_entity_poly.type
_entity_poly.pdbx_seq_one_letter_code
_entity_poly.pdbx_strand_id
1 'polypeptide(L)'
;MIKKRKLLSLVATAGLLMAQFSVPLGQAGVLMGHAEAKDPTSEVVTSDPSKPQAEAVTGNKRELVSDTNDVTVSVKSEAGFGSADTITASLAAAKTDADYKSYSQDIAKVSLALSKQGLAIVDAQVIDLHYQVNQAAAVTMALHIKKDLSLNGISDDHKNIKVGLITSDDMVQIVEATIGLSHANAVNSIGCAGSLSKRVVVVTTAKLEEDKTLALGKYGKLVVDGAVGVAQQKVSPYSKPITVTILTPKPSALESSLDSKDFEVVKTIDKLYTWDEHFYLLDFLSDDYEVLKTEYQSAKDSEPKLQDLLFGEYEPNPLATDKGHSNTVNIYIRPRKPLGLKPMPFAANGIQPRAFRSRSVDSASQGELEHHKRIDYLGDNQNNPDTSVDDPGSQHDTSDLYRLYLDMTGKKQPLDVLVVVDRSASMKEGISQNDIPRDQAVKNALTGAGGLLQKFININAENKLSVIGFQGSLNYNSREGKPERISWRSIIYQPSINNNKDADVLKNWESSSALNRDDLSYKDKNGTNYHAALVKADEMLNKVADDGHRKIMVFVSDGVPTFYFGSDHYRAGNGTSDASNIKSSQDGTRAAIDDFKKKHPNLSIYSLGVSKDINSDTASSSPVVLKYLSGEDHYYGITNTVELEKIANKIVEDSKVSHLEISDTLSQYVDYYEKQPDVVVTRISKADKSKVETLYKDNTLTSEGQKIIKSVTFTPKETQNSSGKVTLTFKPDYKIDDEYTYTLSFNVKVSDKAYEKYKNQQGKYTTKGDVDTDYGSNNTSSGQDGFYSNQEASVNYMADGRWQKLTYKRPVVQLKTIPAAFSKIDANDDKKTLDGVEFELRKENRTAVWEKGTTAKNGRLVFNYLQKGKTYYLYETKARAGYTLPENPWKIKVDDKGKIRLTHPIEGELQSNHGAYVIKNHKIYQLPSSGGRGSQLFLIFGSMVITTTALLYRRRYNRKQRQQSIM
;
A
#
# COMPACT_ATOMS: atom_id res chain seq x y z
N MET A 1 34.40 -37.18 -50.25
CA MET A 1 35.21 -38.14 -49.45
C MET A 1 34.37 -38.65 -48.27
N ILE A 2 34.97 -39.36 -47.32
CA ILE A 2 34.52 -39.76 -45.95
C ILE A 2 33.25 -39.05 -45.44
N LYS A 3 32.21 -39.68 -44.86
CA LYS A 3 31.66 -41.07 -44.83
C LYS A 3 30.16 -40.88 -44.47
N LYS A 4 29.17 -41.36 -45.24
CA LYS A 4 28.46 -42.66 -45.10
C LYS A 4 28.04 -43.02 -43.65
N ARG A 5 26.80 -43.43 -43.34
CA ARG A 5 25.54 -43.71 -44.11
C ARG A 5 24.33 -43.71 -43.13
N LYS A 6 23.07 -43.44 -43.54
CA LYS A 6 21.96 -44.40 -43.88
C LYS A 6 21.85 -45.63 -42.94
N LEU A 7 20.68 -46.13 -42.52
CA LEU A 7 19.37 -46.36 -43.18
C LEU A 7 18.16 -45.86 -42.32
N LEU A 8 16.96 -45.53 -42.84
CA LEU A 8 15.81 -46.37 -43.33
C LEU A 8 15.29 -47.41 -42.29
N SER A 9 13.99 -47.71 -42.15
CA SER A 9 12.71 -47.23 -42.76
C SER A 9 11.51 -47.78 -41.93
N LEU A 10 10.43 -47.02 -41.67
CA LEU A 10 9.14 -46.96 -42.40
C LEU A 10 8.30 -48.27 -42.43
N VAL A 11 6.95 -48.13 -42.33
CA VAL A 11 5.86 -49.13 -42.57
C VAL A 11 5.63 -50.17 -41.44
N ALA A 12 4.42 -50.70 -41.13
CA ALA A 12 3.03 -50.17 -41.05
C ALA A 12 2.07 -51.24 -40.44
N THR A 13 0.79 -50.88 -40.24
CA THR A 13 -0.42 -51.76 -40.24
C THR A 13 -0.52 -53.01 -39.33
N ALA A 14 -1.28 -52.84 -38.24
CA ALA A 14 -2.52 -53.56 -37.86
C ALA A 14 -2.72 -55.10 -38.11
N GLY A 15 -3.29 -55.78 -37.09
CA GLY A 15 -4.32 -56.82 -37.31
C GLY A 15 -4.35 -58.05 -36.38
N LEU A 16 -5.57 -58.44 -35.97
CA LEU A 16 -6.04 -59.78 -35.49
C LEU A 16 -5.51 -60.34 -34.14
N LEU A 17 -6.22 -61.25 -33.44
CA LEU A 17 -7.65 -61.37 -33.07
C LEU A 17 -7.89 -62.56 -32.10
N MET A 18 -8.87 -62.45 -31.18
CA MET A 18 -9.48 -63.49 -30.33
C MET A 18 -8.60 -64.18 -29.25
N ALA A 19 -9.11 -64.75 -28.14
CA ALA A 19 -10.30 -64.58 -27.28
C ALA A 19 -10.13 -65.57 -26.08
N GLN A 20 -10.97 -65.74 -25.05
CA GLN A 20 -12.28 -65.23 -24.54
C GLN A 20 -12.11 -65.06 -23.00
N PHE A 21 -12.94 -64.42 -22.16
CA PHE A 21 -14.24 -63.71 -22.21
C PHE A 21 -14.04 -62.38 -21.39
N SER A 22 -14.98 -61.50 -21.01
CA SER A 22 -16.43 -61.25 -21.19
C SER A 22 -16.63 -59.72 -20.97
N VAL A 23 -17.55 -58.95 -21.58
CA VAL A 23 -18.97 -59.11 -21.98
C VAL A 23 -19.94 -58.90 -20.80
N PRO A 24 -20.99 -58.03 -20.90
CA PRO A 24 -21.49 -57.26 -22.06
C PRO A 24 -20.88 -55.83 -22.15
N LEU A 25 -20.68 -55.18 -23.31
CA LEU A 25 -21.59 -54.76 -24.42
C LEU A 25 -22.49 -53.57 -24.06
N GLY A 26 -22.65 -52.53 -24.91
CA GLY A 26 -22.19 -52.38 -26.31
C GLY A 26 -21.92 -50.93 -26.77
N GLN A 27 -21.42 -50.79 -28.00
CA GLN A 27 -21.02 -49.53 -28.65
C GLN A 27 -21.98 -49.10 -29.77
N ALA A 28 -21.79 -47.87 -30.29
CA ALA A 28 -22.55 -47.27 -31.38
C ALA A 28 -22.12 -47.69 -32.81
N GLY A 29 -22.96 -47.34 -33.78
CA GLY A 29 -22.77 -47.46 -35.25
C GLY A 29 -24.10 -47.12 -35.96
N VAL A 30 -24.20 -46.82 -37.26
CA VAL A 30 -23.23 -46.74 -38.38
C VAL A 30 -23.65 -45.60 -39.35
N LEU A 31 -22.79 -45.24 -40.32
CA LEU A 31 -22.94 -44.19 -41.35
C LEU A 31 -24.09 -44.37 -42.37
N MET A 32 -24.27 -43.27 -43.15
CA MET A 32 -24.74 -43.14 -44.56
C MET A 32 -26.19 -42.64 -44.81
N GLY A 33 -26.29 -41.54 -45.57
CA GLY A 33 -27.51 -41.00 -46.17
C GLY A 33 -27.26 -39.65 -46.86
N HIS A 34 -27.93 -39.39 -47.99
CA HIS A 34 -28.13 -38.04 -48.57
C HIS A 34 -29.40 -37.41 -47.90
N ALA A 35 -29.84 -36.15 -48.13
CA ALA A 35 -29.57 -35.21 -49.22
C ALA A 35 -29.83 -33.73 -48.82
N GLU A 36 -29.54 -32.86 -49.79
CA GLU A 36 -30.07 -31.51 -50.11
C GLU A 36 -30.98 -30.72 -49.13
N ALA A 37 -30.50 -29.50 -48.88
CA ALA A 37 -31.17 -28.24 -48.53
C ALA A 37 -32.70 -28.09 -48.67
N LYS A 38 -33.30 -27.37 -47.70
CA LYS A 38 -33.90 -26.03 -47.93
C LYS A 38 -34.18 -25.22 -46.67
N ASP A 39 -34.36 -23.91 -46.87
CA ASP A 39 -34.69 -22.89 -45.86
C ASP A 39 -36.18 -22.90 -45.43
N PRO A 40 -36.57 -22.18 -44.36
CA PRO A 40 -37.77 -22.48 -43.58
C PRO A 40 -38.99 -21.58 -43.84
N THR A 41 -40.15 -22.07 -43.39
CA THR A 41 -41.34 -21.26 -43.02
C THR A 41 -42.04 -21.88 -41.81
N SER A 42 -42.47 -21.01 -40.89
CA SER A 42 -43.84 -20.86 -40.34
C SER A 42 -44.77 -22.10 -40.25
N GLU A 43 -45.63 -22.27 -39.23
CA GLU A 43 -46.18 -21.24 -38.33
C GLU A 43 -46.71 -21.80 -36.97
N VAL A 44 -47.31 -20.91 -36.18
CA VAL A 44 -47.86 -21.07 -34.82
C VAL A 44 -49.06 -22.04 -34.73
N VAL A 45 -49.26 -22.72 -33.59
CA VAL A 45 -50.57 -22.89 -32.87
C VAL A 45 -50.38 -23.58 -31.50
N THR A 46 -51.39 -23.47 -30.61
CA THR A 46 -51.32 -23.61 -29.15
C THR A 46 -51.95 -24.89 -28.57
N SER A 47 -51.65 -25.14 -27.27
CA SER A 47 -52.52 -25.81 -26.25
C SER A 47 -53.00 -27.25 -26.48
N ASP A 48 -53.28 -28.11 -25.49
CA ASP A 48 -52.99 -28.29 -24.05
C ASP A 48 -53.59 -29.71 -23.71
N PRO A 49 -54.09 -30.14 -22.53
CA PRO A 49 -53.51 -31.34 -21.93
C PRO A 49 -54.47 -32.52 -21.71
N SER A 50 -54.02 -33.75 -21.98
CA SER A 50 -54.62 -34.95 -21.36
C SER A 50 -53.63 -36.12 -21.22
N LYS A 51 -53.70 -36.79 -20.06
CA LYS A 51 -52.88 -37.93 -19.61
C LYS A 51 -53.32 -39.26 -20.28
N PRO A 52 -52.56 -40.37 -20.15
CA PRO A 52 -51.08 -40.46 -20.12
C PRO A 52 -50.54 -41.67 -20.93
N GLN A 53 -49.27 -41.64 -21.35
CA GLN A 53 -48.49 -42.87 -21.54
C GLN A 53 -47.10 -42.73 -20.91
N ALA A 54 -46.63 -43.81 -20.31
CA ALA A 54 -45.31 -43.91 -19.69
C ALA A 54 -44.40 -44.72 -20.62
N GLU A 55 -43.39 -44.07 -21.20
CA GLU A 55 -42.30 -44.75 -21.90
C GLU A 55 -41.02 -44.73 -21.05
N ALA A 56 -40.24 -45.81 -21.17
CA ALA A 56 -39.08 -46.03 -20.33
C ALA A 56 -37.90 -45.13 -20.75
N VAL A 57 -37.67 -44.06 -19.98
CA VAL A 57 -36.53 -43.16 -20.18
C VAL A 57 -35.22 -43.92 -19.91
N THR A 58 -34.58 -44.37 -20.99
CA THR A 58 -33.15 -44.68 -21.00
C THR A 58 -32.40 -43.35 -20.87
N GLY A 59 -32.03 -43.01 -19.63
CA GLY A 59 -31.59 -41.68 -19.24
C GLY A 59 -30.27 -41.23 -19.87
N ASN A 60 -30.35 -40.62 -21.04
CA ASN A 60 -29.39 -39.59 -21.44
C ASN A 60 -29.30 -38.56 -20.29
N LYS A 61 -28.10 -38.32 -19.76
CA LYS A 61 -27.89 -37.32 -18.70
C LYS A 61 -28.33 -35.95 -19.23
N ARG A 62 -29.47 -35.45 -18.76
CA ARG A 62 -30.06 -34.19 -19.25
C ARG A 62 -29.06 -33.06 -19.05
N GLU A 63 -28.79 -32.35 -20.14
CA GLU A 63 -28.09 -31.07 -20.15
C GLU A 63 -29.11 -29.95 -19.96
N LEU A 64 -28.75 -28.91 -19.20
CA LEU A 64 -29.54 -27.68 -19.17
C LEU A 64 -29.05 -26.78 -20.30
N VAL A 65 -29.95 -26.42 -21.21
CA VAL A 65 -29.66 -25.50 -22.32
C VAL A 65 -30.70 -24.40 -22.31
N SER A 66 -30.26 -23.17 -22.56
CA SER A 66 -31.13 -22.00 -22.68
C SER A 66 -30.55 -21.03 -23.70
N ASP A 67 -31.41 -20.38 -24.48
CA ASP A 67 -31.02 -19.47 -25.54
C ASP A 67 -31.75 -18.14 -25.37
N THR A 68 -31.04 -17.12 -24.90
CA THR A 68 -31.60 -15.76 -24.72
C THR A 68 -31.17 -14.85 -25.88
N ASN A 69 -31.58 -13.58 -25.85
CA ASN A 69 -31.18 -12.61 -26.88
C ASN A 69 -29.66 -12.34 -26.85
N ASP A 70 -29.02 -12.41 -25.68
CA ASP A 70 -27.62 -12.02 -25.48
C ASP A 70 -26.69 -13.24 -25.35
N VAL A 71 -27.15 -14.33 -24.71
CA VAL A 71 -26.30 -15.48 -24.37
C VAL A 71 -27.05 -16.81 -24.55
N THR A 72 -26.45 -17.72 -25.31
CA THR A 72 -26.78 -19.15 -25.26
C THR A 72 -25.95 -19.80 -24.16
N VAL A 73 -26.58 -20.55 -23.25
CA VAL A 73 -25.91 -21.27 -22.15
C VAL A 73 -26.21 -22.75 -22.21
N SER A 74 -25.19 -23.57 -21.94
CA SER A 74 -25.23 -25.03 -21.90
C SER A 74 -24.49 -25.50 -20.63
N VAL A 75 -25.11 -26.37 -19.83
CA VAL A 75 -24.55 -26.84 -18.54
C VAL A 75 -24.75 -28.33 -18.35
N LYS A 76 -23.65 -29.03 -18.07
CA LYS A 76 -23.56 -30.49 -17.87
C LYS A 76 -23.11 -30.81 -16.45
N SER A 77 -23.75 -31.80 -15.84
CA SER A 77 -23.40 -32.38 -14.53
C SER A 77 -23.14 -33.88 -14.68
N GLU A 78 -22.25 -34.46 -13.88
CA GLU A 78 -22.05 -35.91 -13.86
C GLU A 78 -23.29 -36.68 -13.40
N ALA A 79 -24.17 -36.08 -12.60
CA ALA A 79 -25.46 -36.66 -12.23
C ALA A 79 -26.53 -36.53 -13.34
N GLY A 80 -26.35 -35.57 -14.26
CA GLY A 80 -27.44 -35.04 -15.08
C GLY A 80 -28.41 -34.17 -14.27
N PHE A 81 -29.32 -33.47 -14.96
CA PHE A 81 -30.31 -32.60 -14.33
C PHE A 81 -31.72 -33.21 -14.34
N GLY A 82 -32.52 -32.90 -13.32
CA GLY A 82 -33.93 -33.30 -13.23
C GLY A 82 -34.79 -32.63 -14.30
N SER A 83 -36.01 -33.11 -14.57
CA SER A 83 -36.89 -32.55 -15.61
C SER A 83 -37.41 -31.15 -15.29
N ALA A 84 -37.58 -30.82 -14.01
CA ALA A 84 -38.00 -29.50 -13.52
C ALA A 84 -36.83 -28.49 -13.40
N ASP A 85 -35.59 -28.95 -13.51
CA ASP A 85 -34.42 -28.08 -13.38
C ASP A 85 -34.33 -27.11 -14.59
N THR A 86 -33.89 -25.87 -14.35
CA THR A 86 -33.82 -24.80 -15.37
C THR A 86 -32.59 -23.91 -15.19
N ILE A 87 -32.15 -23.29 -16.29
CA ILE A 87 -31.17 -22.20 -16.31
C ILE A 87 -31.56 -21.17 -17.38
N THR A 88 -31.15 -19.93 -17.18
CA THR A 88 -31.08 -18.86 -18.19
C THR A 88 -29.79 -18.06 -17.96
N ALA A 89 -29.28 -17.41 -19.00
CA ALA A 89 -28.11 -16.54 -18.93
C ALA A 89 -28.35 -15.23 -19.70
N SER A 90 -27.87 -14.12 -19.16
CA SER A 90 -27.96 -12.81 -19.79
C SER A 90 -26.75 -11.95 -19.45
N LEU A 91 -26.34 -11.07 -20.37
CA LEU A 91 -25.34 -10.06 -20.06
C LEU A 91 -25.88 -9.10 -18.99
N ALA A 92 -25.07 -8.77 -17.99
CA ALA A 92 -25.47 -7.88 -16.91
C ALA A 92 -25.88 -6.50 -17.42
N ALA A 93 -26.97 -5.96 -16.87
CA ALA A 93 -27.57 -4.71 -17.32
C ALA A 93 -28.15 -3.94 -16.11
N ALA A 94 -27.27 -3.23 -15.40
CA ALA A 94 -27.63 -2.45 -14.23
C ALA A 94 -28.58 -1.30 -14.59
N LYS A 95 -29.68 -1.17 -13.83
CA LYS A 95 -30.73 -0.16 -14.01
C LYS A 95 -30.89 0.72 -12.77
N THR A 96 -30.31 0.32 -11.65
CA THR A 96 -30.35 1.01 -10.35
C THR A 96 -28.97 1.04 -9.69
N ASP A 97 -28.75 2.00 -8.78
CA ASP A 97 -27.56 2.05 -7.91
C ASP A 97 -27.34 0.74 -7.11
N ALA A 98 -28.41 0.00 -6.80
CA ALA A 98 -28.34 -1.29 -6.12
C ALA A 98 -27.73 -2.38 -7.01
N ASP A 99 -28.08 -2.39 -8.30
CA ASP A 99 -27.48 -3.29 -9.29
C ASP A 99 -25.99 -2.95 -9.46
N TYR A 100 -25.67 -1.67 -9.70
CA TYR A 100 -24.28 -1.20 -9.84
C TYR A 100 -23.42 -1.55 -8.63
N LYS A 101 -23.94 -1.36 -7.40
CA LYS A 101 -23.28 -1.83 -6.19
C LYS A 101 -23.10 -3.35 -6.23
N SER A 102 -24.16 -4.11 -6.44
CA SER A 102 -24.13 -5.58 -6.43
C SER A 102 -23.08 -6.16 -7.39
N TYR A 103 -22.99 -5.65 -8.62
CA TYR A 103 -21.98 -6.08 -9.59
C TYR A 103 -20.56 -5.62 -9.20
N SER A 104 -20.40 -4.38 -8.74
CA SER A 104 -19.09 -3.84 -8.34
C SER A 104 -18.49 -4.61 -7.15
N GLN A 105 -19.29 -4.94 -6.14
CA GLN A 105 -18.85 -5.76 -5.00
C GLN A 105 -18.49 -7.19 -5.41
N ASP A 106 -19.21 -7.78 -6.37
CA ASP A 106 -18.91 -9.11 -6.91
C ASP A 106 -17.60 -9.12 -7.72
N ILE A 107 -17.32 -8.06 -8.50
CA ILE A 107 -16.03 -7.89 -9.18
C ILE A 107 -14.91 -7.64 -8.16
N ALA A 108 -15.14 -6.91 -7.06
CA ALA A 108 -14.16 -6.70 -6.01
C ALA A 108 -13.70 -8.02 -5.36
N LYS A 109 -14.62 -8.97 -5.11
CA LYS A 109 -14.28 -10.32 -4.62
C LYS A 109 -13.41 -11.08 -5.64
N VAL A 110 -13.67 -10.93 -6.93
CA VAL A 110 -12.87 -11.52 -8.03
C VAL A 110 -11.50 -10.85 -8.15
N SER A 111 -11.41 -9.54 -7.97
CA SER A 111 -10.16 -8.78 -7.89
C SER A 111 -9.28 -9.28 -6.76
N LEU A 112 -9.85 -9.43 -5.55
CA LEU A 112 -9.18 -10.00 -4.37
C LEU A 112 -8.72 -11.45 -4.58
N ALA A 113 -9.43 -12.24 -5.37
CA ALA A 113 -9.02 -13.61 -5.72
C ALA A 113 -7.90 -13.66 -6.80
N LEU A 114 -7.70 -12.58 -7.55
CA LEU A 114 -6.68 -12.44 -8.60
C LEU A 114 -5.42 -11.72 -8.09
N SER A 115 -5.53 -10.78 -7.17
CA SER A 115 -4.38 -10.09 -6.54
C SER A 115 -3.46 -11.07 -5.80
N LYS A 116 -4.06 -12.08 -5.15
CA LYS A 116 -3.38 -13.26 -4.55
C LYS A 116 -2.59 -14.08 -5.56
N GLN A 117 -2.93 -14.01 -6.86
CA GLN A 117 -2.22 -14.65 -7.97
C GLN A 117 -1.21 -13.70 -8.65
N GLY A 118 -1.07 -12.47 -8.17
CA GLY A 118 -0.22 -11.43 -8.76
C GLY A 118 -0.83 -10.78 -10.00
N LEU A 119 -2.16 -10.77 -10.13
CA LEU A 119 -2.89 -10.21 -11.25
C LEU A 119 -3.81 -9.06 -10.81
N ALA A 120 -3.85 -7.99 -11.60
CA ALA A 120 -4.78 -6.88 -11.47
C ALA A 120 -5.83 -6.94 -12.59
N ILE A 121 -7.08 -6.61 -12.30
CA ILE A 121 -8.13 -6.51 -13.33
C ILE A 121 -7.90 -5.24 -14.17
N VAL A 122 -7.76 -5.41 -15.48
CA VAL A 122 -7.72 -4.29 -16.44
C VAL A 122 -9.14 -3.86 -16.74
N ASP A 123 -10.01 -4.80 -17.15
CA ASP A 123 -11.41 -4.57 -17.46
C ASP A 123 -12.25 -5.79 -17.06
N ALA A 124 -13.54 -5.59 -16.76
CA ALA A 124 -14.43 -6.63 -16.25
C ALA A 124 -15.86 -6.52 -16.80
N GLN A 125 -16.43 -7.67 -17.15
CA GLN A 125 -17.80 -7.83 -17.63
C GLN A 125 -18.48 -8.94 -16.82
N VAL A 126 -19.80 -8.85 -16.67
CA VAL A 126 -20.59 -9.80 -15.86
C VAL A 126 -21.70 -10.41 -16.70
N ILE A 127 -21.89 -11.72 -16.55
CA ILE A 127 -23.04 -12.47 -17.07
C ILE A 127 -23.81 -12.99 -15.85
N ASP A 128 -25.07 -12.59 -15.73
CA ASP A 128 -25.97 -13.15 -14.72
C ASP A 128 -26.47 -14.53 -15.18
N LEU A 129 -26.52 -15.47 -14.25
CA LEU A 129 -27.13 -16.79 -14.40
C LEU A 129 -28.32 -16.89 -13.44
N HIS A 130 -29.47 -17.29 -13.96
CA HIS A 130 -30.65 -17.55 -13.13
C HIS A 130 -31.06 -19.00 -13.32
N TYR A 131 -31.03 -19.78 -12.25
CA TYR A 131 -31.26 -21.22 -12.28
C TYR A 131 -32.20 -21.67 -11.16
N GLN A 132 -32.83 -22.82 -11.37
CA GLN A 132 -33.50 -23.60 -10.33
C GLN A 132 -33.00 -25.05 -10.49
N VAL A 133 -32.22 -25.55 -9.53
CA VAL A 133 -31.74 -26.94 -9.47
C VAL A 133 -31.80 -27.43 -8.02
N ASN A 134 -32.06 -28.72 -7.85
CA ASN A 134 -32.18 -29.33 -6.52
C ASN A 134 -30.85 -29.83 -5.91
N GLN A 135 -29.71 -29.63 -6.58
CA GLN A 135 -28.39 -30.05 -6.11
C GLN A 135 -27.30 -29.04 -6.48
N ALA A 136 -26.42 -28.72 -5.52
CA ALA A 136 -25.17 -28.00 -5.77
C ALA A 136 -24.08 -29.02 -6.17
N ALA A 137 -23.69 -29.01 -7.45
CA ALA A 137 -22.71 -29.94 -8.00
C ALA A 137 -21.65 -29.18 -8.83
N ALA A 138 -20.50 -29.83 -9.06
CA ALA A 138 -19.55 -29.39 -10.07
C ALA A 138 -20.16 -29.58 -11.46
N VAL A 139 -20.04 -28.57 -12.32
CA VAL A 139 -20.59 -28.55 -13.67
C VAL A 139 -19.53 -28.19 -14.70
N THR A 140 -19.74 -28.64 -15.93
CA THR A 140 -19.10 -28.06 -17.13
C THR A 140 -20.10 -27.14 -17.80
N MET A 141 -19.71 -25.90 -18.05
CA MET A 141 -20.55 -24.86 -18.64
C MET A 141 -19.93 -24.36 -19.94
N ALA A 142 -20.77 -24.19 -20.96
CA ALA A 142 -20.45 -23.49 -22.19
C ALA A 142 -21.40 -22.29 -22.35
N LEU A 143 -20.83 -21.12 -22.63
CA LEU A 143 -21.52 -19.88 -22.94
C LEU A 143 -21.15 -19.49 -24.38
N HIS A 144 -22.14 -19.11 -25.17
CA HIS A 144 -21.95 -18.49 -26.48
C HIS A 144 -22.67 -17.13 -26.49
N ILE A 145 -21.89 -16.08 -26.65
CA ILE A 145 -22.32 -14.69 -26.49
C ILE A 145 -22.69 -14.16 -27.88
N LYS A 146 -23.98 -13.88 -28.09
CA LYS A 146 -24.53 -13.44 -29.38
C LYS A 146 -24.12 -12.02 -29.76
N LYS A 147 -23.71 -11.23 -28.76
CA LYS A 147 -23.22 -9.86 -28.90
C LYS A 147 -21.82 -9.76 -28.31
N ASP A 148 -20.83 -9.99 -29.17
CA ASP A 148 -19.38 -9.90 -28.94
C ASP A 148 -18.97 -9.06 -27.71
N LEU A 149 -18.43 -9.75 -26.69
CA LEU A 149 -18.07 -9.14 -25.42
C LEU A 149 -16.69 -8.47 -25.52
N SER A 150 -16.72 -7.15 -25.73
CA SER A 150 -15.52 -6.32 -25.77
C SER A 150 -14.97 -6.09 -24.35
N LEU A 151 -13.68 -6.39 -24.18
CA LEU A 151 -12.89 -6.13 -22.97
C LEU A 151 -11.61 -5.39 -23.34
N ASN A 152 -11.26 -4.35 -22.59
CA ASN A 152 -10.02 -3.61 -22.82
C ASN A 152 -8.80 -4.45 -22.43
N GLY A 153 -7.72 -4.38 -23.21
CA GLY A 153 -6.42 -4.97 -22.85
C GLY A 153 -6.31 -6.49 -22.99
N ILE A 154 -7.08 -7.13 -23.90
CA ILE A 154 -6.83 -8.52 -24.33
C ILE A 154 -5.42 -8.62 -24.93
N SER A 155 -4.61 -9.60 -24.51
CA SER A 155 -3.26 -9.88 -25.05
C SER A 155 -3.31 -10.70 -26.35
N ASP A 156 -2.30 -10.58 -27.21
CA ASP A 156 -2.20 -11.31 -28.49
C ASP A 156 -2.17 -12.85 -28.36
N ASP A 157 -1.87 -13.38 -27.16
CA ASP A 157 -1.93 -14.81 -26.86
C ASP A 157 -3.18 -15.22 -26.03
N HIS A 158 -4.01 -14.23 -25.70
CA HIS A 158 -5.29 -14.30 -24.99
C HIS A 158 -5.23 -14.91 -23.57
N LYS A 159 -4.05 -15.26 -23.04
CA LYS A 159 -3.91 -15.95 -21.74
C LYS A 159 -4.20 -15.06 -20.54
N ASN A 160 -4.29 -13.74 -20.75
CA ASN A 160 -4.62 -12.77 -19.71
C ASN A 160 -6.13 -12.64 -19.46
N ILE A 161 -6.99 -13.31 -20.25
CA ILE A 161 -8.41 -13.43 -19.95
C ILE A 161 -8.59 -14.47 -18.83
N LYS A 162 -9.36 -14.13 -17.80
CA LYS A 162 -9.70 -15.02 -16.68
C LYS A 162 -11.19 -14.96 -16.36
N VAL A 163 -11.68 -16.03 -15.74
CA VAL A 163 -13.10 -16.21 -15.40
C VAL A 163 -13.23 -16.47 -13.90
N GLY A 164 -14.01 -15.64 -13.22
CA GLY A 164 -14.45 -15.85 -11.85
C GLY A 164 -15.90 -16.31 -11.82
N LEU A 165 -16.16 -17.45 -11.19
CA LEU A 165 -17.50 -17.95 -10.89
C LEU A 165 -17.87 -17.49 -9.48
N ILE A 166 -19.06 -16.89 -9.32
CA ILE A 166 -19.57 -16.44 -8.02
C ILE A 166 -20.81 -17.26 -7.66
N THR A 167 -20.74 -18.01 -6.56
CA THR A 167 -21.81 -18.90 -6.13
C THR A 167 -22.91 -18.16 -5.37
N SER A 168 -24.03 -18.85 -5.12
CA SER A 168 -25.19 -18.23 -4.45
C SER A 168 -24.94 -17.92 -2.96
N ASP A 169 -23.94 -18.56 -2.36
CA ASP A 169 -23.35 -18.30 -1.03
C ASP A 169 -22.15 -17.32 -1.08
N ASP A 170 -22.01 -16.54 -2.16
CA ASP A 170 -21.04 -15.46 -2.34
C ASP A 170 -19.55 -15.86 -2.38
N MET A 171 -19.25 -17.16 -2.45
CA MET A 171 -17.90 -17.67 -2.66
C MET A 171 -17.42 -17.46 -4.10
N VAL A 172 -16.13 -17.19 -4.27
CA VAL A 172 -15.48 -16.98 -5.59
C VAL A 172 -14.58 -18.14 -5.95
N GLN A 173 -14.73 -18.65 -7.18
CA GLN A 173 -13.83 -19.62 -7.79
C GLN A 173 -13.25 -19.04 -9.09
N ILE A 174 -11.94 -18.79 -9.12
CA ILE A 174 -11.23 -18.52 -10.37
C ILE A 174 -11.02 -19.86 -11.11
N VAL A 175 -11.42 -19.93 -12.37
CA VAL A 175 -11.35 -21.15 -13.19
C VAL A 175 -10.53 -20.94 -14.45
N GLU A 176 -9.85 -21.99 -14.91
CA GLU A 176 -9.32 -22.01 -16.28
C GLU A 176 -10.48 -22.24 -17.26
N ALA A 177 -10.46 -21.47 -18.36
CA ALA A 177 -11.53 -21.43 -19.32
C ALA A 177 -10.99 -21.46 -20.76
N THR A 178 -11.67 -22.19 -21.63
CA THR A 178 -11.49 -22.11 -23.08
C THR A 178 -12.23 -20.86 -23.57
N ILE A 179 -11.49 -19.86 -24.04
CA ILE A 179 -12.06 -18.62 -24.58
C ILE A 179 -12.07 -18.70 -26.11
N GLY A 180 -13.25 -18.48 -26.71
CA GLY A 180 -13.39 -18.20 -28.14
C GLY A 180 -13.56 -16.71 -28.39
N LEU A 181 -12.91 -16.24 -29.46
CA LEU A 181 -12.89 -14.84 -29.87
C LEU A 181 -13.50 -14.70 -31.27
N SER A 182 -14.09 -13.54 -31.54
CA SER A 182 -14.56 -13.15 -32.87
C SER A 182 -13.44 -12.53 -33.72
N HIS A 183 -13.75 -12.29 -34.99
CA HIS A 183 -12.86 -11.58 -35.92
C HIS A 183 -12.53 -10.13 -35.48
N ALA A 184 -13.23 -9.59 -34.47
CA ALA A 184 -12.99 -8.27 -33.89
C ALA A 184 -12.15 -8.32 -32.59
N ASN A 185 -11.56 -9.47 -32.24
CA ASN A 185 -10.85 -9.71 -30.98
C ASN A 185 -11.70 -9.48 -29.71
N ALA A 186 -13.00 -9.82 -29.79
CA ALA A 186 -13.95 -9.76 -28.67
C ALA A 186 -14.42 -11.17 -28.28
N VAL A 187 -14.78 -11.40 -27.02
CA VAL A 187 -15.15 -12.73 -26.53
C VAL A 187 -16.54 -13.12 -27.02
N ASN A 188 -16.62 -14.21 -27.79
CA ASN A 188 -17.88 -14.76 -28.30
C ASN A 188 -18.25 -16.10 -27.66
N SER A 189 -17.34 -16.77 -26.96
CA SER A 189 -17.64 -18.02 -26.26
C SER A 189 -16.68 -18.32 -25.11
N ILE A 190 -17.20 -19.01 -24.09
CA ILE A 190 -16.49 -19.34 -22.85
C ILE A 190 -16.89 -20.76 -22.43
N GLY A 191 -15.92 -21.68 -22.36
CA GLY A 191 -16.12 -23.04 -21.85
C GLY A 191 -15.28 -23.28 -20.59
N CYS A 192 -15.91 -23.54 -19.44
CA CYS A 192 -15.22 -23.74 -18.16
C CYS A 192 -15.85 -24.85 -17.32
N ALA A 193 -15.14 -25.30 -16.28
CA ALA A 193 -15.66 -26.25 -15.30
C ALA A 193 -15.45 -25.74 -13.87
N GLY A 194 -16.46 -25.89 -13.01
CA GLY A 194 -16.46 -25.33 -11.65
C GLY A 194 -17.82 -25.48 -10.96
N SER A 195 -18.06 -24.72 -9.90
CA SER A 195 -19.34 -24.69 -9.20
C SER A 195 -20.41 -23.96 -10.01
N LEU A 196 -21.66 -24.45 -9.94
CA LEU A 196 -22.81 -23.70 -10.46
C LEU A 196 -22.94 -22.36 -9.70
N SER A 197 -23.06 -21.27 -10.46
CA SER A 197 -22.84 -19.90 -10.01
C SER A 197 -24.03 -19.00 -10.34
N LYS A 198 -24.27 -17.96 -9.52
CA LYS A 198 -25.25 -16.90 -9.81
C LYS A 198 -24.74 -15.91 -10.85
N ARG A 199 -23.41 -15.74 -10.94
CA ARG A 199 -22.74 -14.83 -11.87
C ARG A 199 -21.43 -15.40 -12.38
N VAL A 200 -21.11 -15.06 -13.61
CA VAL A 200 -19.81 -15.29 -14.25
C VAL A 200 -19.18 -13.93 -14.53
N VAL A 201 -18.04 -13.65 -13.90
CA VAL A 201 -17.25 -12.43 -14.13
C VAL A 201 -16.12 -12.77 -15.09
N VAL A 202 -16.10 -12.11 -16.24
CA VAL A 202 -15.10 -12.28 -17.29
C VAL A 202 -14.19 -11.07 -17.26
N VAL A 203 -12.89 -11.28 -17.06
CA VAL A 203 -11.93 -10.19 -16.87
C VAL A 203 -10.74 -10.31 -17.82
N THR A 204 -10.20 -9.17 -18.23
CA THR A 204 -8.81 -9.08 -18.69
C THR A 204 -7.92 -8.73 -17.51
N THR A 205 -6.71 -9.29 -17.48
CA THR A 205 -5.75 -9.07 -16.39
C THR A 205 -4.43 -8.50 -16.89
N ALA A 206 -3.75 -7.78 -16.00
CA ALA A 206 -2.35 -7.43 -16.12
C ALA A 206 -1.60 -8.00 -14.91
N LYS A 207 -0.26 -7.99 -14.96
CA LYS A 207 0.54 -8.24 -13.74
C LYS A 207 0.24 -7.13 -12.73
N LEU A 208 -0.11 -7.50 -11.50
CA LEU A 208 -0.27 -6.56 -10.40
C LEU A 208 1.08 -5.95 -10.03
N GLU A 209 1.13 -4.62 -9.99
CA GLU A 209 2.29 -3.87 -9.52
C GLU A 209 2.24 -3.70 -7.98
N GLU A 210 3.31 -3.19 -7.41
CA GLU A 210 3.53 -3.11 -5.96
C GLU A 210 2.96 -1.82 -5.39
N ASP A 211 3.46 -0.72 -5.92
CA ASP A 211 2.83 0.59 -5.99
C ASP A 211 2.65 0.97 -7.47
N LYS A 212 1.98 2.10 -7.71
CA LYS A 212 1.98 2.79 -8.99
C LYS A 212 2.38 4.25 -8.80
N THR A 213 3.55 4.59 -9.32
CA THR A 213 4.10 5.96 -9.26
C THR A 213 3.54 6.82 -10.40
N LEU A 214 2.66 7.77 -10.06
CA LEU A 214 2.00 8.70 -10.99
C LEU A 214 2.76 10.05 -11.05
N ALA A 215 3.17 10.46 -12.24
CA ALA A 215 3.95 11.68 -12.44
C ALA A 215 3.09 12.97 -12.37
N LEU A 216 3.43 13.88 -11.47
CA LEU A 216 2.76 15.18 -11.30
C LEU A 216 3.47 16.32 -12.06
N GLY A 217 4.50 16.00 -12.86
CA GLY A 217 5.38 16.99 -13.48
C GLY A 217 6.28 17.66 -12.44
N LYS A 218 6.38 18.99 -12.46
CA LYS A 218 7.23 19.76 -11.54
C LYS A 218 6.83 19.65 -10.05
N TYR A 219 5.65 19.12 -9.76
CA TYR A 219 5.13 19.01 -8.38
C TYR A 219 5.64 17.76 -7.65
N GLY A 220 6.26 16.80 -8.37
CA GLY A 220 6.76 15.54 -7.82
C GLY A 220 6.03 14.32 -8.38
N LYS A 221 5.84 13.31 -7.53
CA LYS A 221 5.18 12.05 -7.84
C LYS A 221 4.16 11.71 -6.75
N LEU A 222 3.01 11.18 -7.16
CA LEU A 222 2.07 10.54 -6.24
C LEU A 222 2.29 9.03 -6.30
N VAL A 223 2.39 8.37 -5.17
CA VAL A 223 2.48 6.91 -5.07
C VAL A 223 1.12 6.38 -4.62
N VAL A 224 0.48 5.56 -5.45
CA VAL A 224 -0.79 4.88 -5.13
C VAL A 224 -0.56 3.37 -5.10
N ASP A 225 -1.51 2.57 -4.64
CA ASP A 225 -1.37 1.11 -4.74
C ASP A 225 -1.31 0.61 -6.19
N GLY A 226 -0.74 -0.59 -6.39
CA GLY A 226 -0.59 -1.18 -7.71
C GLY A 226 -1.90 -1.63 -8.38
N ALA A 227 -3.01 -1.72 -7.65
CA ALA A 227 -4.31 -2.17 -8.15
C ALA A 227 -5.11 -1.04 -8.81
N VAL A 228 -4.88 0.23 -8.43
CA VAL A 228 -5.41 1.41 -9.15
C VAL A 228 -5.00 1.36 -10.63
N GLY A 229 -5.98 1.22 -11.51
CA GLY A 229 -5.81 1.22 -12.96
C GLY A 229 -5.68 2.64 -13.54
N VAL A 230 -5.15 2.73 -14.77
CA VAL A 230 -5.05 3.99 -15.53
C VAL A 230 -5.72 3.80 -16.89
N ALA A 231 -6.88 4.42 -17.08
CA ALA A 231 -7.77 4.19 -18.21
C ALA A 231 -7.22 4.83 -19.49
N GLN A 232 -6.80 4.00 -20.46
CA GLN A 232 -6.48 4.46 -21.81
C GLN A 232 -7.74 4.56 -22.71
N GLN A 233 -8.77 3.78 -22.39
CA GLN A 233 -10.04 3.68 -23.10
C GLN A 233 -11.20 3.63 -22.09
N LYS A 234 -12.46 3.56 -22.55
CA LYS A 234 -13.62 3.47 -21.66
C LYS A 234 -13.68 2.09 -20.99
N VAL A 235 -13.38 2.05 -19.71
CA VAL A 235 -13.51 0.88 -18.81
C VAL A 235 -14.99 0.60 -18.56
N SER A 236 -15.34 -0.65 -18.24
CA SER A 236 -16.68 -1.08 -17.84
C SER A 236 -17.25 -0.27 -16.65
N PRO A 237 -18.57 0.04 -16.65
CA PRO A 237 -19.19 0.99 -15.72
C PRO A 237 -19.36 0.47 -14.29
N TYR A 238 -18.98 -0.78 -14.02
CA TYR A 238 -18.93 -1.34 -12.66
C TYR A 238 -17.61 -1.00 -11.93
N SER A 239 -16.64 -0.45 -12.65
CA SER A 239 -15.43 0.13 -12.06
C SER A 239 -15.76 1.37 -11.25
N LYS A 240 -14.90 1.68 -10.28
CA LYS A 240 -15.03 2.85 -9.41
C LYS A 240 -14.01 3.90 -9.86
N PRO A 241 -14.40 4.90 -10.67
CA PRO A 241 -13.47 5.92 -11.16
C PRO A 241 -13.01 6.82 -10.00
N ILE A 242 -11.75 7.21 -10.06
CA ILE A 242 -11.05 8.03 -9.08
C ILE A 242 -10.50 9.26 -9.78
N THR A 243 -10.71 10.42 -9.19
CA THR A 243 -10.05 11.67 -9.57
C THR A 243 -9.09 12.07 -8.46
N VAL A 244 -7.84 12.38 -8.80
CA VAL A 244 -6.93 13.07 -7.88
C VAL A 244 -6.65 14.46 -8.41
N THR A 245 -6.92 15.47 -7.60
CA THR A 245 -6.50 16.85 -7.87
C THR A 245 -5.33 17.21 -6.97
N ILE A 246 -4.37 17.95 -7.51
CA ILE A 246 -3.28 18.58 -6.78
C ILE A 246 -3.54 20.08 -6.82
N LEU A 247 -3.58 20.72 -5.66
CA LEU A 247 -3.84 22.14 -5.53
C LEU A 247 -2.69 22.87 -4.86
N THR A 248 -2.33 24.05 -5.33
CA THR A 248 -1.39 24.96 -4.65
C THR A 248 -2.10 26.24 -4.21
N PRO A 249 -1.59 26.96 -3.19
CA PRO A 249 -2.10 28.29 -2.84
C PRO A 249 -2.09 29.19 -4.08
N LYS A 250 -3.16 29.95 -4.27
CA LYS A 250 -3.22 31.01 -5.30
C LYS A 250 -2.16 32.07 -5.01
N PRO A 251 -1.62 32.79 -6.01
CA PRO A 251 -0.69 33.90 -5.77
C PRO A 251 -1.25 35.05 -4.91
N SER A 252 -2.57 35.11 -4.71
CA SER A 252 -3.26 36.05 -3.83
C SER A 252 -3.65 35.47 -2.46
N ALA A 253 -3.35 34.20 -2.20
CA ALA A 253 -3.66 33.52 -0.94
C ALA A 253 -2.50 33.65 0.06
N LEU A 254 -2.82 33.41 1.34
CA LEU A 254 -1.83 33.34 2.41
C LEU A 254 -1.18 31.95 2.43
N GLU A 255 0.14 31.89 2.56
CA GLU A 255 0.94 30.64 2.54
C GLU A 255 0.61 29.65 3.68
N SER A 256 -0.09 30.12 4.72
CA SER A 256 -0.57 29.30 5.84
C SER A 256 -1.99 28.76 5.64
N SER A 257 -2.79 29.36 4.73
CA SER A 257 -4.22 29.07 4.65
C SER A 257 -4.50 27.59 4.37
N LEU A 258 -5.44 27.04 5.12
CA LEU A 258 -5.99 25.70 4.91
C LEU A 258 -7.43 25.73 4.38
N ASP A 259 -7.95 26.91 4.00
CA ASP A 259 -9.26 27.04 3.35
C ASP A 259 -9.17 26.59 1.89
N SER A 260 -10.05 25.67 1.45
CA SER A 260 -10.04 25.13 0.09
C SER A 260 -10.25 26.20 -0.99
N LYS A 261 -10.95 27.30 -0.68
CA LYS A 261 -11.20 28.41 -1.61
C LYS A 261 -9.91 29.15 -2.02
N ASP A 262 -8.86 29.08 -1.20
CA ASP A 262 -7.62 29.85 -1.37
C ASP A 262 -6.61 29.13 -2.29
N PHE A 263 -6.89 27.89 -2.68
CA PHE A 263 -6.04 27.09 -3.57
C PHE A 263 -6.59 27.05 -5.00
N GLU A 264 -5.72 26.74 -5.96
CA GLU A 264 -6.08 26.48 -7.35
C GLU A 264 -5.57 25.10 -7.79
N VAL A 265 -6.37 24.40 -8.59
CA VAL A 265 -6.01 23.08 -9.12
C VAL A 265 -4.93 23.25 -10.19
N VAL A 266 -3.73 22.72 -9.92
CA VAL A 266 -2.57 22.80 -10.81
C VAL A 266 -2.29 21.51 -11.58
N LYS A 267 -2.86 20.38 -11.13
CA LYS A 267 -2.80 19.10 -11.81
C LYS A 267 -4.03 18.27 -11.46
N THR A 268 -4.63 17.64 -12.46
CA THR A 268 -5.65 16.60 -12.28
C THR A 268 -5.16 15.29 -12.88
N ILE A 269 -5.58 14.18 -12.26
CA ILE A 269 -5.53 12.83 -12.81
C ILE A 269 -6.95 12.25 -12.69
N ASP A 270 -7.66 12.22 -13.81
CA ASP A 270 -9.10 11.94 -13.97
C ASP A 270 -9.38 10.56 -14.59
N LYS A 271 -8.31 9.80 -14.89
CA LYS A 271 -8.34 8.48 -15.56
C LYS A 271 -7.98 7.33 -14.62
N LEU A 272 -8.00 7.55 -13.31
CA LEU A 272 -7.77 6.48 -12.34
C LEU A 272 -9.07 5.72 -12.10
N TYR A 273 -8.96 4.44 -11.76
CA TYR A 273 -10.08 3.61 -11.34
C TYR A 273 -9.60 2.48 -10.44
N THR A 274 -10.48 1.94 -9.62
CA THR A 274 -10.25 0.64 -8.96
C THR A 274 -11.45 -0.29 -9.14
N TRP A 275 -11.19 -1.57 -8.94
CA TRP A 275 -12.19 -2.63 -8.84
C TRP A 275 -12.44 -3.04 -7.38
N ASP A 276 -11.61 -2.59 -6.45
CA ASP A 276 -11.58 -3.05 -5.07
C ASP A 276 -12.53 -2.25 -4.16
N GLU A 277 -12.79 -2.73 -2.93
CA GLU A 277 -13.61 -1.99 -1.96
C GLU A 277 -12.90 -0.75 -1.40
N HIS A 278 -11.56 -0.76 -1.37
CA HIS A 278 -10.71 0.35 -0.93
C HIS A 278 -9.56 0.58 -1.91
N PHE A 279 -8.98 1.78 -1.92
CA PHE A 279 -7.67 2.06 -2.52
C PHE A 279 -6.83 2.93 -1.58
N TYR A 280 -5.52 2.98 -1.80
CA TYR A 280 -4.58 3.70 -0.94
C TYR A 280 -3.77 4.74 -1.70
N LEU A 281 -3.70 5.96 -1.14
CA LEU A 281 -2.55 6.84 -1.39
C LEU A 281 -1.45 6.45 -0.42
N LEU A 282 -0.26 6.15 -0.94
CA LEU A 282 0.86 5.61 -0.17
C LEU A 282 1.86 6.69 0.24
N ASP A 283 2.27 7.57 -0.69
CA ASP A 283 3.17 8.70 -0.40
C ASP A 283 3.08 9.80 -1.49
N PHE A 284 3.62 10.99 -1.19
CA PHE A 284 3.84 12.11 -2.13
C PHE A 284 5.34 12.45 -2.15
N LEU A 285 6.03 11.97 -3.18
CA LEU A 285 7.48 12.11 -3.31
C LEU A 285 7.82 13.40 -4.07
N SER A 286 8.31 14.41 -3.35
CA SER A 286 8.71 15.71 -3.92
C SER A 286 9.77 16.42 -3.08
N ASP A 287 10.87 16.84 -3.71
CA ASP A 287 11.97 17.59 -3.09
C ASP A 287 11.66 19.08 -2.90
N ASP A 288 10.66 19.59 -3.64
CA ASP A 288 10.30 21.00 -3.72
C ASP A 288 8.90 21.32 -3.15
N TYR A 289 8.07 20.31 -2.85
CA TYR A 289 6.72 20.49 -2.32
C TYR A 289 6.43 19.58 -1.11
N GLU A 290 5.60 20.05 -0.19
CA GLU A 290 5.06 19.29 0.95
C GLU A 290 3.53 19.31 0.93
N VAL A 291 2.88 18.27 1.48
CA VAL A 291 1.42 18.17 1.56
C VAL A 291 0.95 18.79 2.88
N LEU A 292 -0.03 19.69 2.80
CA LEU A 292 -0.64 20.38 3.93
C LEU A 292 -1.81 19.60 4.53
N LYS A 293 -2.73 19.18 3.66
CA LYS A 293 -3.94 18.44 3.99
C LYS A 293 -4.42 17.64 2.79
N THR A 294 -5.28 16.67 3.03
CA THR A 294 -6.07 15.99 2.00
C THR A 294 -7.55 16.06 2.34
N GLU A 295 -8.39 16.25 1.33
CA GLU A 295 -9.85 16.07 1.44
C GLU A 295 -10.30 14.96 0.50
N TYR A 296 -11.39 14.28 0.86
CA TYR A 296 -12.00 13.25 0.05
C TYR A 296 -13.51 13.47 -0.10
N GLN A 297 -14.01 13.32 -1.31
CA GLN A 297 -15.44 13.26 -1.62
C GLN A 297 -15.70 11.93 -2.34
N SER A 298 -16.49 11.02 -1.76
CA SER A 298 -16.96 9.85 -2.50
C SER A 298 -18.00 10.26 -3.55
N ALA A 299 -18.25 9.40 -4.54
CA ALA A 299 -19.29 9.63 -5.58
C ALA A 299 -20.73 9.80 -5.04
N LYS A 300 -20.95 9.71 -3.72
CA LYS A 300 -22.25 9.88 -3.04
C LYS A 300 -22.31 11.06 -2.08
N ASP A 301 -21.16 11.61 -1.68
CA ASP A 301 -21.06 12.75 -0.77
C ASP A 301 -21.43 14.06 -1.48
N SER A 302 -22.12 14.96 -0.78
CA SER A 302 -22.46 16.30 -1.29
C SER A 302 -21.27 17.27 -1.28
N GLU A 303 -20.33 17.10 -0.36
CA GLU A 303 -19.19 17.99 -0.15
C GLU A 303 -17.93 17.18 0.23
N PRO A 304 -16.70 17.64 -0.12
CA PRO A 304 -15.47 17.04 0.36
C PRO A 304 -15.31 17.11 1.88
N LYS A 305 -14.76 16.05 2.46
CA LYS A 305 -14.45 15.94 3.90
C LYS A 305 -12.95 15.93 4.11
N LEU A 306 -12.47 16.73 5.06
CA LEU A 306 -11.09 16.70 5.54
C LEU A 306 -10.74 15.28 6.03
N GLN A 307 -9.57 14.78 5.63
CA GLN A 307 -9.04 13.51 6.13
C GLN A 307 -8.09 13.73 7.31
N ASP A 308 -8.16 12.84 8.30
CA ASP A 308 -7.28 12.83 9.48
C ASP A 308 -5.80 12.54 9.15
N LEU A 309 -5.54 11.91 8.00
CA LEU A 309 -4.23 11.51 7.52
C LEU A 309 -4.01 11.99 6.08
N LEU A 310 -2.77 12.36 5.76
CA LEU A 310 -2.37 12.82 4.41
C LEU A 310 -2.29 11.68 3.38
N PHE A 311 -2.01 10.47 3.86
CA PHE A 311 -1.87 9.23 3.10
C PHE A 311 -2.53 8.11 3.89
N GLY A 312 -3.22 7.20 3.20
CA GLY A 312 -4.09 6.24 3.86
C GLY A 312 -5.12 5.62 2.92
N GLU A 313 -6.17 5.10 3.53
CA GLU A 313 -7.23 4.30 2.91
C GLU A 313 -8.43 5.17 2.49
N TYR A 314 -8.97 4.90 1.32
CA TYR A 314 -10.15 5.58 0.78
C TYR A 314 -11.19 4.53 0.36
N GLU A 315 -12.47 4.75 0.66
CA GLU A 315 -13.59 3.90 0.25
C GLU A 315 -14.29 4.49 -0.99
N PRO A 316 -13.92 4.09 -2.22
CA PRO A 316 -14.58 4.52 -3.44
C PRO A 316 -15.95 3.86 -3.62
N ASN A 317 -16.89 4.66 -4.10
CA ASN A 317 -18.24 4.21 -4.45
C ASN A 317 -18.41 4.17 -5.99
N PRO A 318 -19.25 3.28 -6.53
CA PRO A 318 -19.70 3.39 -7.92
C PRO A 318 -20.34 4.76 -8.18
N LEU A 319 -20.26 5.26 -9.42
CA LEU A 319 -20.95 6.49 -9.81
C LEU A 319 -22.47 6.32 -9.63
N ALA A 320 -23.08 7.13 -8.77
CA ALA A 320 -24.54 7.18 -8.65
C ALA A 320 -25.14 7.85 -9.90
N THR A 321 -26.18 7.26 -10.48
CA THR A 321 -26.77 7.73 -11.76
C THR A 321 -27.28 9.16 -11.70
N ASP A 322 -27.62 9.63 -10.50
CA ASP A 322 -28.44 10.83 -10.29
C ASP A 322 -27.64 12.04 -9.77
N LYS A 323 -26.33 11.88 -9.50
CA LYS A 323 -25.50 12.91 -8.82
C LYS A 323 -24.20 13.32 -9.54
N GLY A 324 -23.67 12.52 -10.46
CA GLY A 324 -22.60 12.96 -11.38
C GLY A 324 -21.22 13.31 -10.79
N HIS A 325 -20.96 13.07 -9.51
CA HIS A 325 -19.64 13.30 -8.88
C HIS A 325 -18.74 12.07 -8.96
N SER A 326 -17.44 12.27 -9.22
CA SER A 326 -16.40 11.24 -9.18
C SER A 326 -15.81 11.10 -7.76
N ASN A 327 -15.27 9.94 -7.39
CA ASN A 327 -14.55 9.78 -6.13
C ASN A 327 -13.27 10.63 -6.18
N THR A 328 -13.26 11.75 -5.48
CA THR A 328 -12.27 12.83 -5.68
C THR A 328 -11.42 13.01 -4.44
N VAL A 329 -10.11 12.84 -4.57
CA VAL A 329 -9.12 13.21 -3.54
C VAL A 329 -8.47 14.54 -3.93
N ASN A 330 -8.58 15.53 -3.06
CA ASN A 330 -7.95 16.83 -3.20
C ASN A 330 -6.68 16.87 -2.34
N ILE A 331 -5.50 16.90 -2.98
CA ILE A 331 -4.20 16.96 -2.31
C ILE A 331 -3.69 18.40 -2.33
N TYR A 332 -3.70 19.04 -1.16
CA TYR A 332 -3.31 20.43 -1.00
C TYR A 332 -1.82 20.50 -0.68
N ILE A 333 -1.02 21.10 -1.56
CA ILE A 333 0.44 21.12 -1.44
C ILE A 333 0.96 22.56 -1.41
N ARG A 334 2.03 22.82 -0.67
CA ARG A 334 2.79 24.08 -0.77
C ARG A 334 4.25 23.81 -1.12
N PRO A 335 4.95 24.79 -1.73
CA PRO A 335 6.39 24.70 -1.92
C PRO A 335 7.14 24.58 -0.58
N ARG A 336 8.16 23.72 -0.50
CA ARG A 336 9.14 23.68 0.60
C ARG A 336 10.10 24.89 0.57
N LYS A 337 10.14 25.61 -0.55
CA LYS A 337 10.93 26.83 -0.81
C LYS A 337 9.98 27.81 -1.49
N PRO A 338 9.72 29.02 -0.96
CA PRO A 338 8.63 29.88 -1.44
C PRO A 338 8.78 30.24 -2.93
N LEU A 339 7.64 30.46 -3.60
CA LEU A 339 7.53 30.53 -5.06
C LEU A 339 8.40 31.63 -5.66
N GLY A 340 9.53 31.22 -6.26
CA GLY A 340 10.41 32.12 -6.98
C GLY A 340 9.70 32.76 -8.18
N LEU A 341 9.41 34.06 -8.08
CA LEU A 341 9.15 34.91 -9.24
C LEU A 341 10.29 34.72 -10.26
N LYS A 342 9.94 34.66 -11.56
CA LYS A 342 10.93 34.50 -12.63
C LYS A 342 12.01 35.59 -12.51
N PRO A 343 13.31 35.25 -12.62
CA PRO A 343 14.34 36.27 -12.71
C PRO A 343 14.08 37.13 -13.96
N MET A 344 14.05 38.46 -13.77
CA MET A 344 14.22 39.36 -14.90
C MET A 344 15.63 39.17 -15.50
N PRO A 345 15.81 39.37 -16.81
CA PRO A 345 17.07 39.10 -17.50
C PRO A 345 18.13 40.15 -17.16
N PHE A 346 18.77 40.01 -15.99
CA PHE A 346 20.00 40.72 -15.68
C PHE A 346 21.14 40.14 -16.52
N ALA A 347 21.77 41.00 -17.31
CA ALA A 347 22.84 40.62 -18.22
C ALA A 347 24.04 40.05 -17.45
N ALA A 348 24.56 38.91 -17.90
CA ALA A 348 25.71 38.28 -17.29
C ALA A 348 26.98 39.10 -17.52
N ASN A 349 27.70 39.41 -16.43
CA ASN A 349 29.15 39.58 -16.45
C ASN A 349 29.72 38.82 -15.24
N GLY A 350 30.73 37.99 -15.49
CA GLY A 350 30.95 36.81 -14.67
C GLY A 350 31.95 36.96 -13.53
N ILE A 351 31.67 36.26 -12.43
CA ILE A 351 32.69 35.69 -11.54
C ILE A 351 32.35 34.21 -11.34
N GLN A 352 33.34 33.33 -11.54
CA GLN A 352 33.23 31.87 -11.41
C GLN A 352 33.99 31.38 -10.17
N PRO A 353 33.31 30.80 -9.15
CA PRO A 353 33.96 30.09 -8.06
C PRO A 353 33.66 28.58 -8.09
N ARG A 354 34.59 27.84 -8.72
CA ARG A 354 35.11 26.48 -8.38
C ARG A 354 34.14 25.40 -7.83
N ALA A 355 34.18 24.23 -8.49
CA ALA A 355 33.41 23.05 -8.13
C ALA A 355 33.59 22.58 -6.66
N PHE A 356 32.47 22.28 -6.00
CA PHE A 356 32.45 21.50 -4.77
C PHE A 356 32.85 20.04 -5.04
N ARG A 357 33.70 19.48 -4.18
CA ARG A 357 33.94 18.03 -4.15
C ARG A 357 32.78 17.35 -3.45
N SER A 358 32.27 16.26 -4.03
CA SER A 358 31.31 15.37 -3.37
C SER A 358 31.93 14.76 -2.11
N ARG A 359 31.47 15.20 -0.94
CA ARG A 359 31.67 14.52 0.33
C ARG A 359 30.38 13.76 0.63
N SER A 360 30.48 12.50 1.05
CA SER A 360 29.32 11.69 1.42
C SER A 360 28.55 12.37 2.55
N VAL A 361 27.27 12.64 2.31
CA VAL A 361 26.36 13.16 3.34
C VAL A 361 25.66 11.96 3.97
N ASP A 362 26.25 11.44 5.04
CA ASP A 362 25.45 10.79 6.07
C ASP A 362 24.65 11.91 6.74
N SER A 363 23.38 12.04 6.38
CA SER A 363 22.50 13.09 6.88
C SER A 363 22.09 12.79 8.32
N ALA A 364 22.97 13.10 9.27
CA ALA A 364 22.67 13.09 10.69
C ALA A 364 21.63 14.20 11.00
N SER A 365 20.36 13.83 10.98
CA SER A 365 19.20 14.67 11.23
C SER A 365 19.06 15.01 12.72
N GLN A 366 20.01 15.79 13.25
CA GLN A 366 20.10 16.14 14.68
C GLN A 366 19.07 17.21 15.12
N GLY A 367 17.79 16.98 14.81
CA GLY A 367 16.65 17.81 15.20
C GLY A 367 15.36 17.00 15.39
N GLU A 368 15.45 15.67 15.52
CA GLU A 368 14.32 14.73 15.46
C GLU A 368 13.96 14.14 16.83
N LEU A 369 12.84 13.41 16.88
CA LEU A 369 12.48 12.56 18.03
C LEU A 369 13.37 11.32 18.01
N GLU A 370 13.84 10.88 19.18
CA GLU A 370 14.58 9.61 19.29
C GLU A 370 13.60 8.45 19.07
N HIS A 371 13.91 7.56 18.14
CA HIS A 371 13.00 6.49 17.72
C HIS A 371 13.80 5.24 17.33
N HIS A 372 13.32 4.08 17.78
CA HIS A 372 13.99 2.79 17.53
C HIS A 372 12.98 1.74 17.08
N LYS A 373 13.37 0.89 16.12
CA LYS A 373 12.62 -0.31 15.78
C LYS A 373 13.44 -1.54 16.10
N ARG A 374 12.90 -2.41 16.95
CA ARG A 374 13.56 -3.63 17.42
C ARG A 374 12.73 -4.86 17.09
N ILE A 375 13.38 -6.01 17.00
CA ILE A 375 12.75 -7.32 16.88
C ILE A 375 13.27 -8.25 17.97
N ASP A 376 12.37 -9.05 18.52
CA ASP A 376 12.65 -10.16 19.41
C ASP A 376 12.24 -11.48 18.74
N TYR A 377 12.92 -12.57 19.10
CA TYR A 377 12.66 -13.90 18.53
C TYR A 377 12.17 -14.88 19.58
N LEU A 378 10.86 -15.13 19.58
CA LEU A 378 10.13 -15.92 20.60
C LEU A 378 10.47 -17.43 20.58
N GLY A 379 11.34 -17.87 19.67
CA GLY A 379 11.80 -19.25 19.52
C GLY A 379 13.21 -19.53 20.06
N ASP A 380 13.71 -18.70 20.98
CA ASP A 380 15.00 -18.86 21.68
C ASP A 380 14.88 -19.42 23.12
N ASN A 381 13.66 -19.47 23.67
CA ASN A 381 13.28 -19.87 25.04
C ASN A 381 13.60 -18.85 26.15
N GLN A 382 13.79 -17.56 25.83
CA GLN A 382 13.66 -16.45 26.79
C GLN A 382 12.20 -15.97 26.83
N ASN A 383 11.67 -15.60 28.00
CA ASN A 383 10.29 -15.14 28.14
C ASN A 383 10.16 -13.66 27.77
N ASN A 384 9.30 -13.35 26.82
CA ASN A 384 8.92 -11.98 26.50
C ASN A 384 7.93 -11.44 27.56
N PRO A 385 7.99 -10.14 27.95
CA PRO A 385 7.10 -9.59 28.98
C PRO A 385 5.72 -9.13 28.44
N ASP A 386 5.58 -8.94 27.13
CA ASP A 386 4.37 -8.33 26.55
C ASP A 386 3.34 -9.36 26.03
N THR A 387 3.80 -10.59 25.73
CA THR A 387 3.04 -11.69 25.13
C THR A 387 3.22 -12.97 25.94
N SER A 388 2.23 -13.89 25.87
CA SER A 388 2.27 -15.21 26.52
C SER A 388 2.46 -16.37 25.55
N VAL A 389 2.76 -16.07 24.28
CA VAL A 389 2.92 -17.07 23.21
C VAL A 389 4.08 -18.05 23.50
N ASP A 390 5.13 -17.56 24.14
CA ASP A 390 6.37 -18.24 24.52
C ASP A 390 6.45 -18.68 26.00
N ASP A 391 5.42 -18.43 26.80
CA ASP A 391 5.39 -18.79 28.23
C ASP A 391 5.71 -20.29 28.49
N PRO A 392 6.53 -20.63 29.50
CA PRO A 392 6.89 -22.02 29.84
C PRO A 392 5.69 -22.95 30.04
N GLY A 393 5.40 -23.78 29.03
CA GLY A 393 4.27 -24.72 29.02
C GLY A 393 3.19 -24.41 27.98
N SER A 394 3.30 -23.29 27.26
CA SER A 394 2.58 -23.03 26.01
C SER A 394 2.75 -24.21 25.02
N GLN A 395 1.72 -24.44 24.19
CA GLN A 395 1.77 -25.41 23.07
C GLN A 395 1.89 -24.70 21.72
N HIS A 396 2.29 -23.44 21.68
CA HIS A 396 2.50 -22.69 20.45
C HIS A 396 3.84 -23.06 19.80
N ASP A 397 3.86 -23.12 18.46
CA ASP A 397 5.11 -23.25 17.71
C ASP A 397 5.72 -21.86 17.48
N THR A 398 6.57 -21.45 18.42
CA THR A 398 7.29 -20.16 18.37
C THR A 398 8.43 -20.12 17.36
N SER A 399 8.72 -21.22 16.65
CA SER A 399 9.93 -21.31 15.83
C SER A 399 9.98 -20.39 14.61
N ASP A 400 8.83 -19.90 14.15
CA ASP A 400 8.69 -18.84 13.12
C ASP A 400 8.09 -17.53 13.70
N LEU A 401 7.99 -17.39 15.03
CA LEU A 401 7.33 -16.25 15.68
C LEU A 401 8.34 -15.25 16.22
N TYR A 402 8.04 -13.97 15.99
CA TYR A 402 8.87 -12.83 16.36
C TYR A 402 7.96 -11.74 16.93
N ARG A 403 8.49 -10.88 17.80
CA ARG A 403 7.80 -9.70 18.30
C ARG A 403 8.48 -8.43 17.80
N LEU A 404 7.71 -7.52 17.23
CA LEU A 404 8.20 -6.21 16.78
C LEU A 404 7.94 -5.16 17.86
N TYR A 405 8.85 -4.21 17.95
CA TYR A 405 8.84 -3.07 18.88
C TYR A 405 9.11 -1.80 18.10
N LEU A 406 8.26 -0.78 18.25
CA LEU A 406 8.43 0.55 17.67
C LEU A 406 8.38 1.58 18.81
N ASP A 407 9.55 2.08 19.18
CA ASP A 407 9.76 3.06 20.24
C ASP A 407 9.72 4.48 19.63
N MET A 408 9.01 5.39 20.29
CA MET A 408 9.11 6.84 20.08
C MET A 408 9.38 7.49 21.43
N THR A 409 10.55 8.10 21.57
CA THR A 409 10.99 8.81 22.76
C THR A 409 10.68 10.29 22.60
N GLY A 410 9.71 10.79 23.37
CA GLY A 410 9.39 12.22 23.39
C GLY A 410 10.63 13.03 23.77
N LYS A 411 10.82 14.25 23.25
CA LYS A 411 12.04 15.02 23.50
C LYS A 411 11.74 16.50 23.67
N LYS A 412 12.32 17.08 24.74
CA LYS A 412 12.53 18.53 24.88
C LYS A 412 13.46 19.00 23.77
N GLN A 413 12.93 19.25 22.59
CA GLN A 413 13.72 19.75 21.46
C GLN A 413 14.16 21.19 21.75
N PRO A 414 15.46 21.53 21.63
CA PRO A 414 15.90 22.90 21.78
C PRO A 414 15.36 23.82 20.68
N LEU A 415 15.06 25.05 21.07
CA LEU A 415 14.49 26.11 20.26
C LEU A 415 15.41 27.33 20.27
N ASP A 416 15.67 27.89 19.09
CA ASP A 416 16.32 29.18 18.93
C ASP A 416 15.23 30.22 18.65
N VAL A 417 14.84 30.98 19.67
CA VAL A 417 13.73 31.94 19.61
C VAL A 417 14.21 33.37 19.49
N LEU A 418 13.89 33.99 18.35
CA LEU A 418 14.13 35.39 18.06
C LEU A 418 12.88 36.22 18.32
N VAL A 419 12.89 37.09 19.33
CA VAL A 419 11.81 38.05 19.54
C VAL A 419 12.18 39.38 18.89
N VAL A 420 11.28 39.93 18.07
CA VAL A 420 11.49 41.18 17.33
C VAL A 420 10.42 42.17 17.77
N VAL A 421 10.82 43.24 18.46
CA VAL A 421 9.90 44.15 19.16
C VAL A 421 9.95 45.55 18.59
N ASP A 422 8.78 46.08 18.26
CA ASP A 422 8.62 47.47 17.84
C ASP A 422 8.78 48.45 19.01
N ARG A 423 9.50 49.53 18.74
CA ARG A 423 9.80 50.64 19.65
C ARG A 423 9.48 51.98 18.95
N SER A 424 8.65 51.95 17.91
CA SER A 424 8.06 53.14 17.28
C SER A 424 7.31 54.02 18.29
N ALA A 425 7.11 55.29 17.96
CA ALA A 425 6.47 56.24 18.87
C ALA A 425 5.00 55.91 19.17
N SER A 426 4.32 55.13 18.33
CA SER A 426 2.94 54.69 18.54
C SER A 426 2.82 53.57 19.58
N MET A 427 3.92 52.89 19.93
CA MET A 427 3.94 51.90 21.03
C MET A 427 3.77 52.53 22.43
N LYS A 428 3.74 53.87 22.56
CA LYS A 428 3.36 54.57 23.80
C LYS A 428 1.85 54.68 24.04
N GLU A 429 1.06 54.49 22.99
CA GLU A 429 -0.40 54.63 23.06
C GLU A 429 -1.02 53.46 23.84
N GLY A 430 -2.22 53.65 24.40
CA GLY A 430 -2.90 52.63 25.19
C GLY A 430 -3.29 51.36 24.41
N ILE A 431 -3.05 50.18 25.00
CA ILE A 431 -3.48 48.87 24.45
C ILE A 431 -5.01 48.67 24.56
N SER A 432 -5.65 49.21 25.60
CA SER A 432 -7.07 49.01 25.91
C SER A 432 -7.68 50.26 26.59
N GLN A 433 -8.96 50.20 26.97
CA GLN A 433 -9.65 51.30 27.67
C GLN A 433 -9.03 51.69 29.03
N ASN A 434 -8.19 50.84 29.62
CA ASN A 434 -7.50 51.10 30.90
C ASN A 434 -6.08 51.71 30.72
N ASP A 435 -5.78 52.22 29.51
CA ASP A 435 -4.67 53.13 29.19
C ASP A 435 -3.24 52.66 29.52
N ILE A 436 -3.02 51.35 29.68
CA ILE A 436 -1.68 50.76 29.76
C ILE A 436 -0.99 50.92 28.40
N PRO A 437 0.20 51.55 28.29
CA PRO A 437 0.93 51.66 27.03
C PRO A 437 1.23 50.30 26.38
N ARG A 438 1.19 50.22 25.05
CA ARG A 438 1.50 49.00 24.29
C ARG A 438 2.89 48.46 24.63
N ASP A 439 3.92 49.32 24.74
CA ASP A 439 5.27 48.92 25.13
C ASP A 439 5.32 48.33 26.55
N GLN A 440 4.57 48.89 27.51
CA GLN A 440 4.48 48.37 28.88
C GLN A 440 3.74 47.03 28.95
N ALA A 441 2.70 46.83 28.12
CA ALA A 441 2.06 45.53 27.97
C ALA A 441 3.03 44.47 27.42
N VAL A 442 3.79 44.81 26.36
CA VAL A 442 4.80 43.93 25.75
C VAL A 442 5.95 43.63 26.72
N LYS A 443 6.48 44.63 27.44
CA LYS A 443 7.46 44.44 28.53
C LYS A 443 6.96 43.42 29.54
N ASN A 444 5.72 43.57 30.03
CA ASN A 444 5.13 42.64 31.00
C ASN A 444 4.98 41.22 30.43
N ALA A 445 4.54 41.07 29.19
CA ALA A 445 4.35 39.75 28.57
C ALA A 445 5.66 39.02 28.26
N LEU A 446 6.73 39.73 27.86
CA LEU A 446 8.02 39.13 27.57
C LEU A 446 8.85 38.84 28.83
N THR A 447 8.81 39.74 29.82
CA THR A 447 9.77 39.79 30.95
C THR A 447 9.12 39.84 32.35
N GLY A 448 7.80 39.62 32.45
CA GLY A 448 7.11 39.48 33.73
C GLY A 448 7.43 38.19 34.47
N ALA A 449 6.90 38.02 35.68
CA ALA A 449 6.88 36.73 36.35
C ALA A 449 6.04 35.75 35.50
N GLY A 450 6.68 34.74 34.91
CA GLY A 450 6.04 33.89 33.89
C GLY A 450 5.96 34.52 32.49
N GLY A 451 6.79 35.51 32.16
CA GLY A 451 6.88 36.07 30.81
C GLY A 451 7.35 35.05 29.76
N LEU A 452 7.06 35.33 28.48
CA LEU A 452 7.34 34.45 27.33
C LEU A 452 8.79 33.96 27.27
N LEU A 453 9.77 34.85 27.56
CA LEU A 453 11.19 34.47 27.56
C LEU A 453 11.48 33.41 28.62
N GLN A 454 10.93 33.56 29.84
CA GLN A 454 11.09 32.54 30.89
C GLN A 454 10.32 31.26 30.55
N LYS A 455 9.12 31.37 29.96
CA LYS A 455 8.35 30.19 29.53
C LYS A 455 9.13 29.36 28.52
N PHE A 456 9.85 29.96 27.56
CA PHE A 456 10.73 29.23 26.65
C PHE A 456 11.91 28.54 27.37
N ILE A 457 12.63 29.21 28.28
CA ILE A 457 13.71 28.55 29.07
C ILE A 457 13.16 27.37 29.91
N ASN A 458 11.91 27.46 30.37
CA ASN A 458 11.27 26.39 31.12
C ASN A 458 10.86 25.17 30.27
N ILE A 459 10.76 25.29 28.94
CA ILE A 459 10.55 24.13 28.03
C ILE A 459 11.84 23.30 27.96
N ASN A 460 12.96 23.97 27.69
CA ASN A 460 14.29 23.39 27.69
C ASN A 460 15.32 24.48 28.04
N ALA A 461 16.22 24.18 28.98
CA ALA A 461 17.32 25.07 29.37
C ALA A 461 18.35 25.30 28.25
N GLU A 462 18.41 24.44 27.24
CA GLU A 462 19.25 24.60 26.04
C GLU A 462 18.69 25.65 25.05
N ASN A 463 17.44 26.09 25.20
CA ASN A 463 16.81 27.07 24.33
C ASN A 463 17.60 28.38 24.30
N LYS A 464 17.97 28.87 23.11
CA LYS A 464 18.68 30.14 22.93
C LYS A 464 17.68 31.24 22.65
N LEU A 465 17.79 32.36 23.35
CA LEU A 465 16.92 33.52 23.20
C LEU A 465 17.71 34.73 22.69
N SER A 466 17.17 35.42 21.69
CA SER A 466 17.69 36.68 21.16
C SER A 466 16.54 37.70 21.05
N VAL A 467 16.83 38.98 21.27
CA VAL A 467 15.83 40.05 21.19
C VAL A 467 16.35 41.22 20.36
N ILE A 468 15.58 41.58 19.32
CA ILE A 468 15.80 42.75 18.47
C ILE A 468 14.76 43.81 18.81
N GLY A 469 15.18 45.08 18.82
CA GLY A 469 14.31 46.24 18.96
C GLY A 469 14.36 47.13 17.74
N PHE A 470 13.24 47.38 17.06
CA PHE A 470 13.21 48.18 15.82
C PHE A 470 12.32 49.43 15.91
N GLN A 471 12.55 50.40 15.04
CA GLN A 471 11.82 51.67 14.89
C GLN A 471 12.30 52.39 13.61
N GLY A 472 11.67 53.49 13.21
CA GLY A 472 12.10 54.31 12.06
C GLY A 472 12.66 55.66 12.52
N SER A 473 13.98 55.75 12.75
CA SER A 473 14.55 56.92 13.43
C SER A 473 14.41 58.19 12.59
N LEU A 474 13.92 59.29 13.18
CA LEU A 474 13.94 60.61 12.54
C LEU A 474 15.25 61.39 12.82
N ASN A 475 16.02 60.97 13.83
CA ASN A 475 17.20 61.68 14.31
C ASN A 475 18.48 61.36 13.50
N TYR A 476 18.39 61.35 12.17
CA TYR A 476 19.56 61.39 11.29
C TYR A 476 20.06 62.83 11.13
N ASN A 477 20.48 63.42 12.24
CA ASN A 477 21.17 64.71 12.23
C ASN A 477 22.38 64.62 11.30
N SER A 478 22.48 65.57 10.36
CA SER A 478 23.65 65.73 9.51
C SER A 478 24.91 65.86 10.38
N ARG A 479 25.98 65.20 9.91
CA ARG A 479 27.36 65.18 10.46
C ARG A 479 27.63 66.09 11.68
N GLU A 480 28.13 65.46 12.74
CA GLU A 480 28.75 66.12 13.91
C GLU A 480 29.44 67.45 13.55
N GLY A 481 28.91 68.56 14.07
CA GLY A 481 29.52 69.88 13.95
C GLY A 481 28.89 70.90 12.98
N LYS A 482 27.77 70.62 12.28
CA LYS A 482 27.05 71.66 11.52
C LYS A 482 25.52 71.66 11.68
N PRO A 483 24.91 72.69 12.30
CA PRO A 483 23.47 72.88 12.33
C PRO A 483 22.99 73.74 11.16
N GLU A 484 21.98 73.29 10.41
CA GLU A 484 21.20 74.18 9.54
C GLU A 484 19.70 73.98 9.74
N ARG A 485 18.98 75.10 9.92
CA ARG A 485 17.54 75.17 9.75
C ARG A 485 17.23 75.12 8.25
N ILE A 486 16.75 74.00 7.74
CA ILE A 486 16.27 73.91 6.35
C ILE A 486 14.75 73.73 6.32
N SER A 487 14.13 74.37 5.34
CA SER A 487 12.68 74.37 5.13
C SER A 487 12.14 73.00 4.69
N TRP A 488 10.82 72.84 4.76
CA TRP A 488 10.02 71.62 4.62
C TRP A 488 10.09 70.87 3.26
N ARG A 489 11.05 71.18 2.39
CA ARG A 489 11.28 70.53 1.08
C ARG A 489 12.76 70.56 0.66
N SER A 490 13.56 69.55 1.05
CA SER A 490 14.57 68.85 0.22
C SER A 490 15.60 68.07 1.07
N ILE A 491 15.97 66.86 0.59
CA ILE A 491 17.14 66.05 0.98
C ILE A 491 17.40 65.92 2.50
N ILE A 492 16.61 65.06 3.14
CA ILE A 492 17.01 64.41 4.39
C ILE A 492 18.10 63.37 4.07
N TYR A 493 19.10 63.18 4.94
CA TYR A 493 20.02 62.03 4.82
C TYR A 493 19.23 60.74 5.01
N GLN A 494 19.00 60.00 3.93
CA GLN A 494 18.44 58.65 4.02
C GLN A 494 19.57 57.66 4.29
N PRO A 495 19.53 56.87 5.38
CA PRO A 495 20.49 55.78 5.57
C PRO A 495 20.35 54.73 4.47
N SER A 496 21.45 54.08 4.14
CA SER A 496 21.41 52.83 3.38
C SER A 496 20.97 51.67 4.28
N ILE A 497 20.51 50.58 3.67
CA ILE A 497 20.22 49.32 4.35
C ILE A 497 21.38 48.84 5.26
N ASN A 498 22.62 49.13 4.86
CA ASN A 498 23.85 48.70 5.55
C ASN A 498 24.30 49.60 6.71
N ASN A 499 23.79 50.84 6.82
CA ASN A 499 24.22 51.80 7.85
C ASN A 499 23.07 52.54 8.57
N ASN A 500 21.90 51.91 8.58
CA ASN A 500 20.75 52.35 9.37
C ASN A 500 20.96 52.11 10.88
N LYS A 501 20.21 52.86 11.68
CA LYS A 501 20.04 52.75 13.14
C LYS A 501 18.55 52.53 13.46
N ASP A 502 17.90 51.72 12.63
CA ASP A 502 16.45 51.47 12.68
C ASP A 502 16.13 50.11 13.33
N ALA A 503 17.12 49.24 13.52
CA ALA A 503 17.00 48.03 14.34
C ALA A 503 18.28 47.71 15.13
N ASP A 504 18.12 47.53 16.43
CA ASP A 504 19.19 47.23 17.41
C ASP A 504 19.06 45.80 17.93
N VAL A 505 20.19 45.17 18.30
CA VAL A 505 20.15 43.95 19.13
C VAL A 505 20.08 44.39 20.60
N LEU A 506 19.01 43.99 21.31
CA LEU A 506 18.81 44.27 22.74
C LEU A 506 19.33 43.11 23.61
N LYS A 507 19.35 41.90 23.05
CA LYS A 507 19.91 40.70 23.67
C LYS A 507 20.49 39.79 22.58
N ASN A 508 21.73 39.34 22.75
CA ASN A 508 22.36 38.35 21.89
C ASN A 508 21.89 36.93 22.25
N TRP A 509 22.13 35.96 21.38
CA TRP A 509 21.77 34.55 21.59
C TRP A 509 22.36 33.98 22.90
N GLU A 510 21.48 33.76 23.88
CA GLU A 510 21.84 33.28 25.22
C GLU A 510 20.76 32.34 25.75
N SER A 511 21.18 31.28 26.45
CA SER A 511 20.28 30.38 27.19
C SER A 511 19.86 30.98 28.53
N SER A 512 19.22 32.15 28.47
CA SER A 512 18.79 32.93 29.63
C SER A 512 17.63 33.85 29.27
N SER A 513 16.63 33.95 30.13
CA SER A 513 15.49 34.87 29.99
C SER A 513 15.83 36.34 30.29
N ALA A 514 17.03 36.61 30.84
CA ALA A 514 17.44 37.93 31.27
C ALA A 514 17.49 38.94 30.11
N LEU A 515 16.77 40.05 30.26
CA LEU A 515 16.72 41.18 29.34
C LEU A 515 16.51 42.45 30.18
N ASN A 516 17.22 43.53 29.86
CA ASN A 516 16.92 44.83 30.45
C ASN A 516 15.56 45.34 29.94
N ARG A 517 14.60 45.50 30.86
CA ARG A 517 13.22 45.84 30.52
C ARG A 517 13.07 47.23 29.92
N ASP A 518 13.97 48.15 30.24
CA ASP A 518 13.91 49.53 29.76
C ASP A 518 14.37 49.66 28.30
N ASP A 519 15.15 48.69 27.79
CA ASP A 519 15.56 48.67 26.39
C ASP A 519 14.40 48.40 25.42
N LEU A 520 13.35 47.71 25.89
CA LEU A 520 12.07 47.53 25.18
C LEU A 520 11.23 48.83 25.10
N SER A 521 11.64 49.93 25.73
CA SER A 521 10.86 51.17 25.71
C SER A 521 10.77 51.79 24.32
N TYR A 522 9.60 52.34 24.02
CA TYR A 522 9.35 53.13 22.81
C TYR A 522 10.34 54.31 22.66
N LYS A 523 10.55 54.77 21.42
CA LYS A 523 11.36 55.94 21.09
C LYS A 523 10.45 57.04 20.57
N ASP A 524 10.27 58.10 21.36
CA ASP A 524 9.37 59.21 20.99
C ASP A 524 9.75 59.83 19.63
N LYS A 525 8.73 60.20 18.86
CA LYS A 525 8.78 60.76 17.50
C LYS A 525 9.38 59.85 16.40
N ASN A 526 9.87 58.65 16.69
CA ASN A 526 10.32 57.73 15.65
C ASN A 526 9.15 56.96 15.02
N GLY A 527 9.23 56.69 13.71
CA GLY A 527 8.26 55.87 12.98
C GLY A 527 8.53 54.38 13.11
N THR A 528 8.20 53.62 12.06
CA THR A 528 8.13 52.15 12.09
C THR A 528 8.77 51.56 10.84
N ASN A 529 9.87 50.80 10.98
CA ASN A 529 10.64 50.24 9.86
C ASN A 529 10.79 48.71 9.97
N TYR A 530 9.80 47.97 9.47
CA TYR A 530 9.82 46.50 9.46
C TYR A 530 10.96 45.95 8.60
N HIS A 531 11.32 46.62 7.50
CA HIS A 531 12.39 46.19 6.62
C HIS A 531 13.74 46.18 7.38
N ALA A 532 14.03 47.20 8.20
CA ALA A 532 15.19 47.19 9.10
C ALA A 532 15.15 46.06 10.14
N ALA A 533 13.97 45.78 10.69
CA ALA A 533 13.77 44.68 11.63
C ALA A 533 14.10 43.32 11.01
N LEU A 534 13.63 43.07 9.78
CA LEU A 534 13.89 41.84 9.02
C LEU A 534 15.35 41.70 8.59
N VAL A 535 16.02 42.79 8.21
CA VAL A 535 17.47 42.80 7.94
C VAL A 535 18.27 42.45 9.20
N LYS A 536 17.87 42.96 10.38
CA LYS A 536 18.50 42.61 11.65
C LYS A 536 18.17 41.17 12.09
N ALA A 537 16.97 40.67 11.76
CA ALA A 537 16.59 39.28 12.00
C ALA A 537 17.39 38.32 11.13
N ASP A 538 17.60 38.64 9.86
CA ASP A 538 18.47 37.90 8.92
C ASP A 538 19.90 37.83 9.48
N GLU A 539 20.46 38.96 9.93
CA GLU A 539 21.77 39.00 10.60
C GLU A 539 21.83 38.10 11.85
N MET A 540 20.79 38.09 12.70
CA MET A 540 20.79 37.27 13.92
C MET A 540 20.55 35.79 13.65
N LEU A 541 19.69 35.41 12.70
CA LEU A 541 19.46 34.02 12.32
C LEU A 541 20.68 33.39 11.64
N ASN A 542 21.46 34.18 10.90
CA ASN A 542 22.76 33.75 10.35
C ASN A 542 23.91 33.76 11.39
N LYS A 543 23.66 34.25 12.62
CA LYS A 543 24.63 34.24 13.74
C LYS A 543 24.37 33.13 14.76
N VAL A 544 23.16 32.56 14.80
CA VAL A 544 22.87 31.43 15.69
C VAL A 544 23.57 30.17 15.16
N ALA A 545 23.91 29.25 16.05
CA ALA A 545 24.53 28.00 15.65
C ALA A 545 23.58 27.18 14.73
N ASP A 546 24.17 26.35 13.87
CA ASP A 546 23.41 25.38 13.08
C ASP A 546 23.60 23.98 13.69
N ASP A 547 23.11 23.88 14.92
CA ASP A 547 23.13 22.70 15.80
C ASP A 547 21.79 21.92 15.76
N GLY A 548 20.99 22.13 14.71
CA GLY A 548 19.71 21.45 14.49
C GLY A 548 18.55 21.95 15.36
N HIS A 549 18.76 23.00 16.18
CA HIS A 549 17.69 23.67 16.92
C HIS A 549 16.59 24.19 15.97
N ARG A 550 15.32 24.05 16.38
CA ARG A 550 14.18 24.61 15.63
C ARG A 550 14.11 26.12 15.84
N LYS A 551 13.96 26.87 14.75
CA LYS A 551 14.12 28.34 14.73
C LYS A 551 12.72 28.99 14.69
N ILE A 552 12.42 29.82 15.69
CA ILE A 552 11.13 30.51 15.85
C ILE A 552 11.37 32.02 15.87
N MET A 553 10.52 32.79 15.18
CA MET A 553 10.48 34.25 15.30
C MET A 553 9.13 34.72 15.86
N VAL A 554 9.15 35.58 16.86
CA VAL A 554 7.95 36.24 17.41
C VAL A 554 8.07 37.74 17.18
N PHE A 555 7.31 38.27 16.21
CA PHE A 555 7.35 39.67 15.79
C PHE A 555 6.21 40.46 16.45
N VAL A 556 6.50 41.57 17.13
CA VAL A 556 5.55 42.31 17.95
C VAL A 556 5.51 43.79 17.55
N SER A 557 4.36 44.32 17.14
CA SER A 557 4.17 45.71 16.71
C SER A 557 2.69 46.12 16.79
N ASP A 558 2.38 47.41 16.63
CA ASP A 558 1.02 47.91 16.41
C ASP A 558 0.61 47.97 14.93
N GLY A 559 1.48 47.59 13.98
CA GLY A 559 1.04 47.09 12.68
C GLY A 559 1.38 47.92 11.43
N VAL A 560 1.67 49.21 11.57
CA VAL A 560 1.80 50.13 10.43
C VAL A 560 3.27 50.46 10.13
N PRO A 561 3.91 49.83 9.11
CA PRO A 561 5.21 50.30 8.64
C PRO A 561 5.05 51.66 7.95
N THR A 562 5.92 52.61 8.33
CA THR A 562 5.95 53.98 7.80
C THR A 562 7.31 54.34 7.14
N PHE A 563 8.22 53.36 7.08
CA PHE A 563 9.50 53.35 6.36
C PHE A 563 9.84 51.96 5.84
N TYR A 564 10.69 51.90 4.80
CA TYR A 564 11.26 50.69 4.19
C TYR A 564 12.60 51.02 3.51
N PHE A 565 13.31 50.04 2.94
CA PHE A 565 14.42 50.31 1.99
C PHE A 565 13.96 50.08 0.55
N GLY A 566 14.29 51.03 -0.33
CA GLY A 566 13.98 50.97 -1.76
C GLY A 566 14.87 50.01 -2.54
N SER A 567 14.58 49.88 -3.84
CA SER A 567 15.39 49.10 -4.79
C SER A 567 16.76 49.72 -5.09
N ASP A 568 17.01 50.95 -4.63
CA ASP A 568 18.31 51.63 -4.57
C ASP A 568 19.11 51.31 -3.30
N HIS A 569 18.55 50.48 -2.40
CA HIS A 569 19.07 50.16 -1.06
C HIS A 569 19.13 51.33 -0.07
N TYR A 570 18.45 52.45 -0.34
CA TYR A 570 18.31 53.57 0.59
C TYR A 570 16.93 53.59 1.25
N ARG A 571 16.84 54.24 2.43
CA ARG A 571 15.57 54.33 3.16
C ARG A 571 14.58 55.21 2.42
N ALA A 572 13.36 54.69 2.29
CA ALA A 572 12.21 55.31 1.68
C ALA A 572 11.04 55.38 2.68
N GLY A 573 10.05 56.20 2.35
CA GLY A 573 9.02 56.66 3.29
C GLY A 573 9.45 57.89 4.10
N ASN A 574 8.49 58.50 4.80
CA ASN A 574 8.68 59.76 5.55
C ASN A 574 8.26 59.68 7.03
N GLY A 575 7.73 58.54 7.49
CA GLY A 575 7.32 58.34 8.88
C GLY A 575 5.93 58.87 9.24
N THR A 576 5.20 59.47 8.29
CA THR A 576 3.84 59.96 8.54
C THR A 576 2.81 58.86 8.36
N SER A 577 1.63 59.08 8.95
CA SER A 577 0.42 58.30 8.73
C SER A 577 -0.32 58.66 7.43
N ASP A 578 0.34 59.32 6.48
CA ASP A 578 -0.25 59.64 5.17
C ASP A 578 -0.52 58.35 4.39
N ALA A 579 -1.71 58.21 3.81
CA ALA A 579 -2.13 56.98 3.13
C ALA A 579 -1.16 56.54 1.99
N SER A 580 -0.53 57.49 1.29
CA SER A 580 0.48 57.22 0.27
C SER A 580 1.82 56.75 0.86
N ASN A 581 2.24 57.27 2.02
CA ASN A 581 3.41 56.79 2.74
C ASN A 581 3.20 55.37 3.28
N ILE A 582 2.05 55.15 3.93
CA ILE A 582 1.66 53.83 4.45
C ILE A 582 1.62 52.83 3.31
N LYS A 583 0.90 53.10 2.21
CA LYS A 583 0.78 52.17 1.08
C LYS A 583 2.16 51.80 0.49
N SER A 584 3.01 52.80 0.25
CA SER A 584 4.38 52.58 -0.27
C SER A 584 5.24 51.76 0.70
N SER A 585 5.13 52.05 2.00
CA SER A 585 5.88 51.37 3.06
C SER A 585 5.40 49.94 3.31
N GLN A 586 4.09 49.68 3.22
CA GLN A 586 3.54 48.33 3.24
C GLN A 586 4.06 47.52 2.05
N ASP A 587 3.95 48.03 0.83
CA ASP A 587 4.35 47.29 -0.38
C ASP A 587 5.86 47.01 -0.43
N GLY A 588 6.69 48.00 -0.06
CA GLY A 588 8.13 47.84 0.09
C GLY A 588 8.56 46.97 1.28
N THR A 589 7.68 46.79 2.27
CA THR A 589 7.89 45.81 3.36
C THR A 589 7.52 44.39 2.93
N ARG A 590 6.44 44.20 2.16
CA ARG A 590 6.05 42.87 1.63
C ARG A 590 7.19 42.24 0.82
N ALA A 591 7.81 42.99 -0.08
CA ALA A 591 8.98 42.54 -0.84
C ALA A 591 10.18 42.12 0.05
N ALA A 592 10.35 42.73 1.23
CA ALA A 592 11.36 42.35 2.20
C ALA A 592 10.98 41.09 3.00
N ILE A 593 9.69 40.92 3.29
CA ILE A 593 9.14 39.68 3.89
C ILE A 593 9.37 38.50 2.95
N ASP A 594 9.14 38.68 1.65
CA ASP A 594 9.32 37.63 0.64
C ASP A 594 10.79 37.16 0.54
N ASP A 595 11.74 38.10 0.48
CA ASP A 595 13.17 37.79 0.50
C ASP A 595 13.61 37.13 1.82
N PHE A 596 13.11 37.62 2.95
CA PHE A 596 13.39 37.06 4.28
C PHE A 596 12.87 35.62 4.42
N LYS A 597 11.60 35.36 4.09
CA LYS A 597 11.01 34.01 4.09
C LYS A 597 11.76 33.04 3.15
N LYS A 598 12.21 33.55 2.00
CA LYS A 598 12.97 32.78 1.01
C LYS A 598 14.37 32.37 1.50
N LYS A 599 15.01 33.20 2.33
CA LYS A 599 16.28 32.86 3.02
C LYS A 599 16.06 31.88 4.17
N HIS A 600 14.95 32.03 4.89
CA HIS A 600 14.64 31.28 6.12
C HIS A 600 13.40 30.38 5.99
N PRO A 601 13.34 29.44 5.02
CA PRO A 601 12.13 28.66 4.73
C PRO A 601 11.70 27.73 5.87
N ASN A 602 12.63 27.38 6.77
CA ASN A 602 12.38 26.52 7.94
C ASN A 602 12.08 27.31 9.23
N LEU A 603 12.04 28.65 9.18
CA LEU A 603 11.68 29.50 10.31
C LEU A 603 10.16 29.49 10.53
N SER A 604 9.74 29.33 11.78
CA SER A 604 8.33 29.44 12.15
C SER A 604 8.05 30.84 12.71
N ILE A 605 7.20 31.61 12.00
CA ILE A 605 7.01 33.04 12.26
C ILE A 605 5.62 33.28 12.86
N TYR A 606 5.59 33.83 14.07
CA TYR A 606 4.40 34.34 14.74
C TYR A 606 4.41 35.86 14.73
N SER A 607 3.25 36.49 14.55
CA SER A 607 3.13 37.95 14.62
C SER A 607 2.03 38.40 15.59
N LEU A 608 2.39 39.31 16.48
CA LEU A 608 1.56 39.81 17.57
C LEU A 608 1.25 41.30 17.30
N GLY A 609 0.04 41.56 16.86
CA GLY A 609 -0.47 42.92 16.65
C GLY A 609 -1.04 43.48 17.94
N VAL A 610 -0.46 44.54 18.49
CA VAL A 610 -0.78 45.06 19.84
C VAL A 610 -1.42 46.45 19.76
N SER A 611 -2.75 46.50 19.63
CA SER A 611 -3.54 47.74 19.74
C SER A 611 -5.03 47.48 19.99
N LYS A 612 -5.69 48.43 20.66
CA LYS A 612 -7.16 48.53 20.79
C LYS A 612 -7.91 48.45 19.45
N ASP A 613 -7.29 48.89 18.35
CA ASP A 613 -7.87 48.93 17.00
C ASP A 613 -7.13 48.03 15.99
N ILE A 614 -6.32 47.06 16.45
CA ILE A 614 -5.50 46.18 15.59
C ILE A 614 -6.29 45.28 14.64
N ASN A 615 -7.57 45.05 14.91
CA ASN A 615 -8.44 44.26 14.03
C ASN A 615 -9.07 45.10 12.91
N SER A 616 -8.68 46.38 12.78
CA SER A 616 -9.04 47.31 11.70
C SER A 616 -7.80 47.78 10.96
N ASP A 617 -7.91 48.06 9.66
CA ASP A 617 -6.84 48.70 8.88
C ASP A 617 -6.94 50.23 9.03
N THR A 618 -6.22 50.79 10.01
CA THR A 618 -6.21 52.23 10.32
C THR A 618 -4.83 52.84 10.04
N ALA A 619 -4.78 54.17 9.94
CA ALA A 619 -3.52 54.88 9.70
C ALA A 619 -2.56 54.88 10.93
N SER A 620 -3.01 54.32 12.06
CA SER A 620 -2.28 54.26 13.35
C SER A 620 -2.17 52.84 13.93
N SER A 621 -2.74 51.85 13.26
CA SER A 621 -2.77 50.43 13.66
C SER A 621 -3.28 49.59 12.48
N SER A 622 -2.60 48.51 12.09
CA SER A 622 -3.04 47.68 10.93
C SER A 622 -2.57 46.23 11.01
N PRO A 623 -3.45 45.24 10.82
CA PRO A 623 -3.05 43.84 10.84
C PRO A 623 -2.40 43.40 9.52
N VAL A 624 -2.50 44.20 8.44
CA VAL A 624 -2.28 43.76 7.05
C VAL A 624 -0.87 43.19 6.81
N VAL A 625 0.16 43.86 7.32
CA VAL A 625 1.56 43.43 7.11
C VAL A 625 2.00 42.36 8.11
N LEU A 626 1.41 42.33 9.31
CA LEU A 626 1.65 41.28 10.31
C LEU A 626 1.08 39.93 9.82
N LYS A 627 -0.18 39.91 9.37
CA LYS A 627 -0.81 38.75 8.69
C LYS A 627 0.03 38.25 7.51
N TYR A 628 0.61 39.16 6.71
CA TYR A 628 1.48 38.79 5.59
C TYR A 628 2.81 38.15 6.04
N LEU A 629 3.38 38.64 7.14
CA LEU A 629 4.63 38.12 7.72
C LEU A 629 4.49 36.70 8.27
N SER A 630 3.46 36.42 9.08
CA SER A 630 3.27 35.14 9.77
C SER A 630 2.35 34.14 9.05
N GLY A 631 1.48 34.61 8.16
CA GLY A 631 0.22 33.93 7.84
C GLY A 631 -0.86 34.25 8.88
N GLU A 632 -2.12 33.94 8.55
CA GLU A 632 -3.28 34.22 9.43
C GLU A 632 -3.25 33.39 10.71
N ASP A 633 -2.95 32.09 10.57
CA ASP A 633 -2.98 31.08 11.64
C ASP A 633 -1.93 31.32 12.74
N HIS A 634 -0.95 32.18 12.44
CA HIS A 634 0.11 32.61 13.35
C HIS A 634 0.11 34.14 13.59
N TYR A 635 -0.88 34.86 13.05
CA TYR A 635 -1.16 36.24 13.42
C TYR A 635 -2.15 36.28 14.60
N TYR A 636 -1.88 37.16 15.57
CA TYR A 636 -2.80 37.41 16.67
C TYR A 636 -3.00 38.90 16.88
N GLY A 637 -4.25 39.34 16.79
CA GLY A 637 -4.67 40.69 17.20
C GLY A 637 -4.96 40.73 18.70
N ILE A 638 -4.35 41.69 19.38
CA ILE A 638 -4.28 41.77 20.84
C ILE A 638 -4.78 43.13 21.31
N THR A 639 -5.97 43.11 21.93
CA THR A 639 -6.72 44.30 22.37
C THR A 639 -6.63 44.52 23.89
N ASN A 640 -6.05 43.56 24.62
CA ASN A 640 -5.85 43.64 26.06
C ASN A 640 -4.69 42.73 26.52
N THR A 641 -4.26 42.91 27.77
CA THR A 641 -3.12 42.18 28.35
C THR A 641 -3.40 40.71 28.66
N VAL A 642 -4.67 40.30 28.77
CA VAL A 642 -5.04 38.91 29.07
C VAL A 642 -4.95 38.04 27.82
N GLU A 643 -5.38 38.57 26.66
CA GLU A 643 -5.10 38.00 25.35
C GLU A 643 -3.60 37.79 25.14
N LEU A 644 -2.79 38.81 25.45
CA LEU A 644 -1.34 38.77 25.26
C LEU A 644 -0.66 37.61 26.00
N GLU A 645 -1.02 37.35 27.27
CA GLU A 645 -0.50 36.19 27.99
C GLU A 645 -1.06 34.86 27.44
N LYS A 646 -2.36 34.80 27.11
CA LYS A 646 -2.97 33.60 26.53
C LYS A 646 -2.29 33.19 25.21
N ILE A 647 -1.91 34.17 24.38
CA ILE A 647 -1.25 33.94 23.10
C ILE A 647 0.22 33.56 23.31
N ALA A 648 0.93 34.20 24.25
CA ALA A 648 2.27 33.79 24.66
C ALA A 648 2.30 32.31 25.12
N ASN A 649 1.27 31.87 25.85
CA ASN A 649 1.10 30.46 26.22
C ASN A 649 0.79 29.58 25.00
N LYS A 650 -0.06 30.03 24.06
CA LYS A 650 -0.39 29.27 22.84
C LYS A 650 0.85 29.02 21.96
N ILE A 651 1.71 30.02 21.75
CA ILE A 651 2.97 29.83 20.99
C ILE A 651 3.86 28.75 21.64
N VAL A 652 3.96 28.78 22.97
CA VAL A 652 4.69 27.76 23.75
C VAL A 652 4.09 26.36 23.56
N GLU A 653 2.76 26.22 23.63
CA GLU A 653 2.11 24.91 23.41
C GLU A 653 2.19 24.45 21.93
N ASP A 654 2.06 25.35 20.96
CA ASP A 654 2.17 25.05 19.53
C ASP A 654 3.58 24.56 19.14
N SER A 655 4.61 25.01 19.86
CA SER A 655 5.99 24.52 19.70
C SER A 655 6.21 23.07 20.18
N LYS A 656 5.27 22.51 20.97
CA LYS A 656 5.31 21.10 21.38
C LYS A 656 4.72 20.19 20.30
N VAL A 657 5.36 19.04 20.13
CA VAL A 657 4.94 17.97 19.20
C VAL A 657 3.51 17.50 19.50
N SER A 658 2.70 17.32 18.45
CA SER A 658 1.38 16.68 18.51
C SER A 658 1.04 15.94 17.21
N HIS A 659 -0.22 15.48 17.04
CA HIS A 659 -0.68 14.71 15.86
C HIS A 659 0.21 13.50 15.53
N LEU A 660 0.67 12.78 16.54
CA LEU A 660 1.63 11.68 16.38
C LEU A 660 0.96 10.42 15.79
N GLU A 661 1.57 9.84 14.76
CA GLU A 661 1.34 8.47 14.29
C GLU A 661 2.64 7.67 14.39
N ILE A 662 2.58 6.44 14.91
CA ILE A 662 3.63 5.43 14.77
C ILE A 662 3.06 4.34 13.86
N SER A 663 3.76 3.98 12.79
CA SER A 663 3.28 2.97 11.84
C SER A 663 4.34 2.04 11.26
N ASP A 664 3.89 0.82 10.95
CA ASP A 664 4.71 -0.28 10.44
C ASP A 664 4.00 -1.00 9.28
N THR A 665 4.48 -0.79 8.05
CA THR A 665 4.04 -1.55 6.87
C THR A 665 4.89 -2.82 6.78
N LEU A 666 4.33 -3.93 7.24
CA LEU A 666 4.98 -5.24 7.25
C LEU A 666 5.34 -5.69 5.83
N SER A 667 6.49 -6.33 5.68
CA SER A 667 6.90 -6.91 4.39
C SER A 667 6.13 -8.18 4.08
N GLN A 668 6.13 -8.59 2.82
CA GLN A 668 5.63 -9.89 2.38
C GLN A 668 6.29 -11.12 3.04
N TYR A 669 7.39 -10.95 3.79
CA TYR A 669 8.14 -12.03 4.43
C TYR A 669 7.71 -12.31 5.87
N VAL A 670 6.87 -11.46 6.45
CA VAL A 670 6.18 -11.72 7.73
C VAL A 670 4.69 -11.41 7.61
N ASP A 671 3.88 -12.23 8.25
CA ASP A 671 2.44 -12.05 8.40
C ASP A 671 2.14 -11.59 9.83
N TYR A 672 1.14 -10.72 10.02
CA TYR A 672 0.66 -10.34 11.35
C TYR A 672 0.05 -11.58 12.05
N TYR A 673 0.39 -11.82 13.31
CA TYR A 673 0.03 -13.09 13.97
C TYR A 673 -1.38 -13.09 14.57
N GLU A 674 -2.40 -13.03 13.69
CA GLU A 674 -3.84 -12.90 14.02
C GLU A 674 -4.36 -13.85 15.11
N LYS A 675 -3.76 -15.02 15.29
CA LYS A 675 -4.15 -16.00 16.33
C LYS A 675 -3.96 -15.45 17.75
N GLN A 676 -2.89 -14.68 17.96
CA GLN A 676 -2.53 -14.08 19.23
C GLN A 676 -1.54 -12.93 18.95
N PRO A 677 -2.03 -11.78 18.45
CA PRO A 677 -1.16 -10.69 18.00
C PRO A 677 -0.55 -9.92 19.19
N ASP A 678 -1.16 -10.04 20.38
CA ASP A 678 -0.77 -9.37 21.63
C ASP A 678 -0.31 -7.94 21.39
N VAL A 679 -1.15 -7.12 20.76
CA VAL A 679 -0.84 -5.71 20.52
C VAL A 679 -0.88 -4.97 21.85
N VAL A 680 0.26 -4.42 22.23
CA VAL A 680 0.43 -3.64 23.46
C VAL A 680 0.94 -2.26 23.08
N VAL A 681 0.43 -1.23 23.75
CA VAL A 681 1.05 0.10 23.76
C VAL A 681 1.36 0.46 25.21
N THR A 682 2.62 0.76 25.49
CA THR A 682 3.06 1.24 26.80
C THR A 682 3.65 2.65 26.70
N ARG A 683 3.78 3.32 27.86
CA ARG A 683 4.75 4.39 28.05
C ARG A 683 5.69 4.05 29.21
N ILE A 684 6.97 4.36 29.07
CA ILE A 684 8.04 4.06 30.03
C ILE A 684 8.69 5.38 30.43
N SER A 685 8.79 5.66 31.73
CA SER A 685 9.44 6.89 32.20
C SER A 685 10.96 6.85 31.96
N LYS A 686 11.52 7.95 31.46
CA LYS A 686 12.96 8.11 31.28
C LYS A 686 13.74 8.15 32.59
N ALA A 687 13.19 8.89 33.56
CA ALA A 687 13.81 9.09 34.87
C ALA A 687 13.81 7.80 35.71
N ASP A 688 12.87 6.89 35.46
CA ASP A 688 12.74 5.61 36.14
C ASP A 688 12.15 4.56 35.18
N LYS A 689 13.03 3.81 34.52
CA LYS A 689 12.65 2.78 33.53
C LYS A 689 11.86 1.61 34.14
N SER A 690 11.71 1.50 35.46
CA SER A 690 10.81 0.53 36.09
C SER A 690 9.33 0.96 36.04
N LYS A 691 9.06 2.26 35.82
CA LYS A 691 7.70 2.80 35.65
C LYS A 691 7.24 2.62 34.20
N VAL A 692 6.70 1.43 33.94
CA VAL A 692 5.97 1.08 32.71
C VAL A 692 4.47 1.23 32.96
N GLU A 693 3.79 2.00 32.12
CA GLU A 693 2.33 2.18 32.14
C GLU A 693 1.71 1.65 30.84
N THR A 694 0.75 0.73 30.96
CA THR A 694 0.02 0.20 29.80
C THR A 694 -1.08 1.18 29.37
N LEU A 695 -1.05 1.59 28.10
CA LEU A 695 -2.04 2.48 27.48
C LEU A 695 -3.07 1.69 26.65
N TYR A 696 -2.63 0.60 26.01
CA TYR A 696 -3.48 -0.30 25.23
C TYR A 696 -3.02 -1.75 25.43
N LYS A 697 -3.95 -2.67 25.65
CA LYS A 697 -3.74 -4.13 25.67
C LYS A 697 -5.08 -4.86 25.51
N ASP A 698 -5.05 -6.10 25.02
CA ASP A 698 -6.21 -6.99 24.85
C ASP A 698 -7.34 -6.33 24.04
N ASN A 699 -6.95 -5.60 22.98
CA ASN A 699 -7.80 -4.77 22.12
C ASN A 699 -8.57 -3.62 22.83
N THR A 700 -8.15 -3.21 24.04
CA THR A 700 -8.80 -2.15 24.83
C THR A 700 -7.84 -1.02 25.25
N LEU A 701 -8.38 0.20 25.39
CA LEU A 701 -7.67 1.36 25.92
C LEU A 701 -7.87 1.49 27.44
N THR A 702 -6.78 1.63 28.19
CA THR A 702 -6.80 1.93 29.63
C THR A 702 -7.26 3.36 29.90
N SER A 703 -7.57 3.71 31.15
CA SER A 703 -8.03 5.07 31.49
C SER A 703 -7.02 6.18 31.18
N GLU A 704 -5.71 5.87 31.14
CA GLU A 704 -4.68 6.79 30.64
C GLU A 704 -4.57 6.73 29.12
N GLY A 705 -4.65 5.53 28.52
CA GLY A 705 -4.70 5.37 27.06
C GLY A 705 -5.82 6.17 26.40
N GLN A 706 -7.01 6.20 27.01
CA GLN A 706 -8.16 6.98 26.55
C GLN A 706 -7.94 8.50 26.56
N LYS A 707 -6.90 9.01 27.23
CA LYS A 707 -6.50 10.44 27.18
C LYS A 707 -5.55 10.72 26.01
N ILE A 708 -4.69 9.75 25.69
CA ILE A 708 -3.49 9.90 24.84
C ILE A 708 -3.73 9.42 23.40
N ILE A 709 -4.38 8.26 23.26
CA ILE A 709 -4.52 7.51 22.01
C ILE A 709 -5.89 7.78 21.38
N LYS A 710 -5.91 7.90 20.05
CA LYS A 710 -7.13 7.95 19.22
C LYS A 710 -7.51 6.55 18.75
N SER A 711 -6.56 5.79 18.23
CA SER A 711 -6.78 4.43 17.71
C SER A 711 -5.50 3.61 17.65
N VAL A 712 -5.66 2.28 17.73
CA VAL A 712 -4.64 1.30 17.35
C VAL A 712 -5.30 0.35 16.35
N THR A 713 -4.70 0.15 15.19
CA THR A 713 -5.28 -0.62 14.08
C THR A 713 -4.25 -1.53 13.41
N PHE A 714 -4.73 -2.63 12.84
CA PHE A 714 -4.03 -3.38 11.80
C PHE A 714 -4.92 -3.38 10.56
N THR A 715 -4.38 -2.89 9.44
CA THR A 715 -5.03 -2.96 8.13
C THR A 715 -4.33 -4.04 7.31
N PRO A 716 -4.96 -5.21 7.05
CA PRO A 716 -4.41 -6.24 6.18
C PRO A 716 -4.17 -5.70 4.77
N LYS A 717 -3.08 -6.10 4.12
CA LYS A 717 -2.70 -5.63 2.78
C LYS A 717 -2.15 -6.80 1.97
N GLU A 718 -3.05 -7.54 1.31
CA GLU A 718 -2.73 -8.74 0.49
C GLU A 718 -2.03 -8.43 -0.85
N THR A 719 -1.07 -7.51 -0.83
CA THR A 719 -0.24 -7.15 -1.99
C THR A 719 0.91 -8.15 -2.18
N GLN A 720 1.68 -8.00 -3.26
CA GLN A 720 2.84 -8.86 -3.48
C GLN A 720 3.96 -8.62 -2.47
N ASN A 721 4.15 -7.40 -1.96
CA ASN A 721 5.35 -7.01 -1.18
C ASN A 721 5.09 -6.54 0.26
N SER A 722 3.83 -6.37 0.65
CA SER A 722 3.39 -6.14 2.03
C SER A 722 2.40 -7.22 2.46
N SER A 723 2.22 -7.42 3.77
CA SER A 723 1.16 -8.24 4.37
C SER A 723 0.10 -7.42 5.13
N GLY A 724 0.47 -6.23 5.64
CA GLY A 724 -0.44 -5.27 6.28
C GLY A 724 0.28 -4.08 6.91
N LYS A 725 -0.46 -3.08 7.37
CA LYS A 725 0.05 -1.92 8.12
C LYS A 725 -0.49 -1.94 9.55
N VAL A 726 0.37 -1.98 10.56
CA VAL A 726 0.00 -1.67 11.95
C VAL A 726 0.16 -0.17 12.18
N THR A 727 -0.80 0.47 12.84
CA THR A 727 -0.82 1.92 13.07
C THR A 727 -1.29 2.25 14.49
N LEU A 728 -0.53 3.08 15.20
CA LEU A 728 -0.91 3.71 16.46
C LEU A 728 -1.07 5.22 16.21
N THR A 729 -2.29 5.73 16.37
CA THR A 729 -2.63 7.15 16.19
C THR A 729 -2.92 7.79 17.55
N PHE A 730 -2.17 8.84 17.89
CA PHE A 730 -2.42 9.67 19.07
C PHE A 730 -3.55 10.67 18.81
N LYS A 731 -4.08 11.31 19.86
CA LYS A 731 -5.06 12.39 19.66
C LYS A 731 -4.40 13.65 19.08
N PRO A 732 -5.05 14.38 18.14
CA PRO A 732 -4.52 15.60 17.54
C PRO A 732 -4.12 16.70 18.55
N ASP A 733 -4.92 16.85 19.61
CA ASP A 733 -4.75 17.84 20.68
C ASP A 733 -3.73 17.43 21.75
N TYR A 734 -3.35 16.15 21.81
CA TYR A 734 -2.38 15.66 22.78
C TYR A 734 -0.97 16.16 22.44
N LYS A 735 -0.38 16.91 23.38
CA LYS A 735 1.04 17.28 23.34
C LYS A 735 1.86 16.14 23.91
N ILE A 736 2.86 15.69 23.15
CA ILE A 736 3.69 14.54 23.53
C ILE A 736 4.48 14.85 24.80
N ASP A 737 4.41 13.93 25.76
CA ASP A 737 5.17 14.01 27.01
C ASP A 737 6.63 13.63 26.74
N ASP A 738 7.54 14.53 27.09
CA ASP A 738 8.96 14.40 26.81
C ASP A 738 9.74 13.69 27.94
N GLU A 739 9.07 13.31 29.03
CA GLU A 739 9.63 12.48 30.11
C GLU A 739 9.41 10.97 29.87
N TYR A 740 8.78 10.58 28.76
CA TYR A 740 8.42 9.20 28.44
C TYR A 740 8.96 8.71 27.07
N THR A 741 9.15 7.39 26.98
CA THR A 741 9.20 6.63 25.72
C THR A 741 7.88 5.91 25.54
N TYR A 742 7.26 6.00 24.37
CA TYR A 742 6.04 5.29 24.01
C TYR A 742 6.41 4.12 23.09
N THR A 743 5.93 2.92 23.41
CA THR A 743 6.30 1.69 22.69
C THR A 743 5.04 1.05 22.15
N LEU A 744 4.98 0.82 20.83
CA LEU A 744 4.03 -0.09 20.20
C LEU A 744 4.72 -1.44 20.00
N SER A 745 4.17 -2.53 20.54
CA SER A 745 4.69 -3.88 20.32
C SER A 745 3.61 -4.88 19.94
N PHE A 746 3.93 -5.83 19.04
CA PHE A 746 3.00 -6.83 18.52
C PHE A 746 3.72 -8.04 17.87
N ASN A 747 3.02 -9.17 17.77
CA ASN A 747 3.54 -10.43 17.25
C ASN A 747 3.38 -10.57 15.73
N VAL A 748 4.40 -11.13 15.08
CA VAL A 748 4.40 -11.52 13.66
C VAL A 748 4.91 -12.95 13.47
N LYS A 749 4.52 -13.60 12.37
CA LYS A 749 4.99 -14.91 11.94
C LYS A 749 5.74 -14.80 10.60
N VAL A 750 6.79 -15.59 10.38
CA VAL A 750 7.43 -15.70 9.06
C VAL A 750 6.52 -16.39 8.04
N SER A 751 6.36 -15.78 6.86
CA SER A 751 5.34 -16.15 5.86
C SER A 751 5.74 -17.32 4.95
N ASP A 752 4.75 -17.94 4.29
CA ASP A 752 4.98 -18.93 3.23
C ASP A 752 5.83 -18.36 2.08
N LYS A 753 5.69 -17.06 1.77
CA LYS A 753 6.48 -16.37 0.73
C LYS A 753 7.98 -16.31 1.09
N ALA A 754 8.31 -16.11 2.36
CA ALA A 754 9.70 -16.12 2.83
C ALA A 754 10.36 -17.48 2.60
N TYR A 755 9.68 -18.56 2.99
CA TYR A 755 10.14 -19.94 2.73
C TYR A 755 10.32 -20.22 1.23
N GLU A 756 9.39 -19.76 0.38
CA GLU A 756 9.51 -19.91 -1.08
C GLU A 756 10.74 -19.17 -1.63
N LYS A 757 10.94 -17.91 -1.23
CA LYS A 757 12.09 -17.12 -1.65
C LYS A 757 13.40 -17.76 -1.22
N TYR A 758 13.51 -18.20 0.04
CA TYR A 758 14.72 -18.84 0.57
C TYR A 758 15.06 -20.17 -0.12
N LYS A 759 14.06 -21.03 -0.37
CA LYS A 759 14.21 -22.24 -1.20
C LYS A 759 14.72 -21.90 -2.59
N ASN A 760 14.10 -20.92 -3.25
CA ASN A 760 14.46 -20.52 -4.61
C ASN A 760 15.84 -19.84 -4.68
N GLN A 761 16.28 -19.19 -3.59
CA GLN A 761 17.64 -18.66 -3.39
C GLN A 761 18.65 -19.71 -2.86
N GLN A 762 18.27 -21.00 -2.82
CA GLN A 762 19.10 -22.14 -2.38
C GLN A 762 19.63 -22.01 -0.94
N GLY A 763 18.78 -21.55 -0.01
CA GLY A 763 19.13 -21.42 1.40
C GLY A 763 20.06 -20.25 1.68
N LYS A 764 19.89 -19.14 0.94
CA LYS A 764 20.67 -17.91 1.11
C LYS A 764 19.74 -16.71 1.23
N TYR A 765 20.07 -15.82 2.15
CA TYR A 765 19.52 -14.47 2.19
C TYR A 765 20.31 -13.54 1.26
N THR A 766 19.74 -12.38 0.95
CA THR A 766 20.34 -11.34 0.10
C THR A 766 20.33 -9.96 0.77
N THR A 767 20.04 -9.93 2.07
CA THR A 767 19.74 -8.75 2.88
C THR A 767 20.19 -8.99 4.31
N LYS A 768 20.59 -7.92 5.00
CA LYS A 768 20.98 -7.91 6.42
C LYS A 768 20.13 -6.93 7.21
N GLY A 769 19.87 -7.22 8.48
CA GLY A 769 19.19 -6.27 9.37
C GLY A 769 20.07 -5.07 9.69
N ASP A 770 19.44 -3.90 9.81
CA ASP A 770 20.14 -2.66 10.11
C ASP A 770 20.75 -2.72 11.54
N VAL A 771 21.79 -1.93 11.79
CA VAL A 771 22.47 -1.91 13.09
C VAL A 771 21.56 -1.41 14.21
N ASP A 772 21.60 -2.06 15.37
CA ASP A 772 20.74 -1.75 16.52
C ASP A 772 19.25 -1.88 16.14
N THR A 773 18.89 -3.11 15.76
CA THR A 773 17.51 -3.58 15.51
C THR A 773 17.12 -4.80 16.35
N ASP A 774 17.96 -5.23 17.30
CA ASP A 774 17.62 -6.31 18.24
C ASP A 774 16.95 -5.77 19.52
N TYR A 775 16.09 -6.59 20.10
CA TYR A 775 15.50 -6.36 21.42
C TYR A 775 16.31 -7.03 22.54
N GLY A 776 16.46 -6.35 23.68
CA GLY A 776 17.08 -6.92 24.88
C GLY A 776 18.48 -7.49 24.68
N SER A 777 18.63 -8.80 24.94
CA SER A 777 19.87 -9.58 24.80
C SER A 777 19.99 -10.29 23.43
N ASN A 778 19.04 -10.09 22.53
CA ASN A 778 18.93 -10.85 21.29
C ASN A 778 20.01 -10.45 20.25
N ASN A 779 20.29 -11.35 19.31
CA ASN A 779 21.27 -11.17 18.23
C ASN A 779 20.77 -11.89 16.96
N THR A 780 19.53 -11.57 16.62
CA THR A 780 18.75 -12.12 15.51
C THR A 780 18.82 -11.21 14.29
N SER A 781 19.02 -9.91 14.45
CA SER A 781 18.81 -8.93 13.39
C SER A 781 20.04 -8.08 13.02
N SER A 782 20.71 -7.43 13.97
CA SER A 782 21.71 -6.39 13.70
C SER A 782 22.92 -6.93 12.93
N GLY A 783 23.02 -6.61 11.64
CA GLY A 783 24.05 -7.16 10.75
C GLY A 783 23.89 -8.65 10.42
N GLN A 784 22.85 -9.31 10.93
CA GLN A 784 22.55 -10.71 10.66
C GLN A 784 21.87 -10.88 9.30
N ASP A 785 22.09 -12.02 8.65
CA ASP A 785 21.46 -12.35 7.37
C ASP A 785 20.00 -12.77 7.58
N GLY A 786 19.07 -12.21 6.81
CA GLY A 786 17.63 -12.51 6.94
C GLY A 786 16.77 -11.76 5.92
N PHE A 787 15.44 -11.85 6.06
CA PHE A 787 14.49 -11.04 5.30
C PHE A 787 13.90 -9.92 6.15
N TYR A 788 13.77 -8.70 5.60
CA TYR A 788 13.23 -7.57 6.36
C TYR A 788 11.81 -7.82 6.86
N SER A 789 11.51 -7.47 8.11
CA SER A 789 10.16 -7.55 8.69
C SER A 789 9.23 -6.46 8.16
N ASN A 790 9.76 -5.32 7.72
CA ASN A 790 9.00 -4.21 7.14
C ASN A 790 9.39 -3.90 5.70
N GLN A 791 8.40 -3.45 4.93
CA GLN A 791 8.61 -2.69 3.70
C GLN A 791 9.06 -1.27 4.05
N GLU A 792 8.30 -0.61 4.93
CA GLU A 792 8.55 0.73 5.47
C GLU A 792 7.96 0.82 6.89
N ALA A 793 8.59 1.57 7.79
CA ALA A 793 7.98 1.99 9.06
C ALA A 793 8.35 3.43 9.36
N SER A 794 7.44 4.20 9.97
CA SER A 794 7.65 5.63 10.22
C SER A 794 7.02 6.18 11.50
N VAL A 795 7.57 7.29 11.98
CA VAL A 795 6.90 8.21 12.91
C VAL A 795 6.48 9.46 12.14
N ASN A 796 5.18 9.78 12.12
CA ASN A 796 4.67 11.02 11.52
C ASN A 796 4.18 11.95 12.64
N TYR A 797 4.52 13.24 12.62
CA TYR A 797 4.10 14.18 13.67
C TYR A 797 4.03 15.64 13.21
N MET A 798 3.33 16.47 13.99
CA MET A 798 3.21 17.92 13.79
C MET A 798 4.13 18.67 14.77
N ALA A 799 4.89 19.64 14.26
CA ALA A 799 5.70 20.58 15.06
C ALA A 799 5.70 21.98 14.41
N ASP A 800 5.46 23.04 15.18
CA ASP A 800 5.31 24.43 14.69
C ASP A 800 4.34 24.58 13.48
N GLY A 801 3.29 23.77 13.41
CA GLY A 801 2.36 23.75 12.26
C GLY A 801 2.95 23.15 10.97
N ARG A 802 4.01 22.34 11.07
CA ARG A 802 4.64 21.61 9.96
C ARG A 802 4.66 20.10 10.25
N TRP A 803 4.26 19.29 9.27
CA TRP A 803 4.38 17.83 9.34
C TRP A 803 5.84 17.38 9.19
N GLN A 804 6.24 16.38 9.97
CA GLN A 804 7.54 15.72 9.95
C GLN A 804 7.33 14.20 9.82
N LYS A 805 8.24 13.50 9.12
CA LYS A 805 8.24 12.04 8.92
C LYS A 805 9.64 11.50 9.22
N LEU A 806 9.75 10.60 10.19
CA LEU A 806 10.98 9.88 10.55
C LEU A 806 10.86 8.43 10.05
N THR A 807 11.92 7.86 9.47
CA THR A 807 11.90 6.48 8.97
C THR A 807 12.62 5.54 9.92
N TYR A 808 11.90 4.55 10.44
CA TYR A 808 12.49 3.50 11.28
C TYR A 808 13.41 2.57 10.46
N LYS A 809 14.45 2.08 11.14
CA LYS A 809 15.32 0.99 10.69
C LYS A 809 14.54 -0.29 10.35
N ARG A 810 15.20 -1.21 9.66
CA ARG A 810 14.63 -2.45 9.13
C ARG A 810 15.23 -3.70 9.81
N PRO A 811 14.53 -4.29 10.80
CA PRO A 811 14.92 -5.58 11.36
C PRO A 811 14.74 -6.71 10.35
N VAL A 812 15.41 -7.85 10.55
CA VAL A 812 15.22 -9.07 9.74
C VAL A 812 14.74 -10.27 10.56
N VAL A 813 14.13 -11.24 9.85
CA VAL A 813 13.75 -12.57 10.34
C VAL A 813 14.48 -13.69 9.59
N GLN A 814 14.66 -14.83 10.26
CA GLN A 814 15.20 -16.07 9.70
C GLN A 814 14.18 -17.22 9.76
N LEU A 815 14.50 -18.30 9.05
CA LEU A 815 13.63 -19.45 8.79
C LEU A 815 14.17 -20.73 9.46
N LYS A 816 13.31 -21.49 10.16
CA LYS A 816 13.68 -22.81 10.72
C LYS A 816 13.16 -23.96 9.84
N THR A 817 13.84 -24.19 8.71
CA THR A 817 13.52 -25.23 7.72
C THR A 817 13.84 -26.65 8.19
N ILE A 818 12.94 -27.60 7.87
CA ILE A 818 13.09 -29.03 8.16
C ILE A 818 13.55 -29.79 6.89
N PRO A 819 14.68 -30.53 6.92
CA PRO A 819 15.11 -31.36 5.80
C PRO A 819 14.45 -32.75 5.82
N ALA A 820 13.93 -33.18 4.67
CA ALA A 820 13.35 -34.51 4.47
C ALA A 820 14.20 -35.33 3.49
N ALA A 821 14.80 -36.43 3.96
CA ALA A 821 15.64 -37.31 3.18
C ALA A 821 14.97 -38.66 2.85
N PHE A 822 15.22 -39.15 1.65
CA PHE A 822 14.62 -40.35 1.08
C PHE A 822 15.68 -41.25 0.44
N SER A 823 15.46 -42.56 0.47
CA SER A 823 16.32 -43.57 -0.15
C SER A 823 15.50 -44.47 -1.08
N LYS A 824 15.77 -44.40 -2.38
CA LYS A 824 15.04 -45.16 -3.41
C LYS A 824 15.74 -46.47 -3.74
N ILE A 825 15.01 -47.58 -3.58
CA ILE A 825 15.54 -48.94 -3.76
C ILE A 825 14.60 -49.84 -4.58
N ASP A 826 15.15 -50.95 -5.08
CA ASP A 826 14.39 -52.09 -5.60
C ASP A 826 13.53 -52.69 -4.48
N ALA A 827 12.28 -53.05 -4.77
CA ALA A 827 11.39 -53.64 -3.78
C ALA A 827 11.89 -55.00 -3.26
N ASN A 828 12.60 -55.75 -4.13
CA ASN A 828 13.05 -57.12 -3.89
C ASN A 828 14.57 -57.24 -3.64
N ASP A 829 15.30 -56.12 -3.62
CA ASP A 829 16.73 -56.08 -3.34
C ASP A 829 17.07 -54.76 -2.64
N ASP A 830 16.98 -54.77 -1.31
CA ASP A 830 17.19 -53.61 -0.45
C ASP A 830 18.62 -53.04 -0.51
N LYS A 831 19.57 -53.73 -1.16
CA LYS A 831 20.92 -53.22 -1.44
C LYS A 831 21.01 -52.47 -2.78
N LYS A 832 20.03 -52.66 -3.67
CA LYS A 832 20.02 -52.06 -5.01
C LYS A 832 19.28 -50.73 -5.02
N THR A 833 20.07 -49.65 -5.03
CA THR A 833 19.58 -48.28 -5.13
C THR A 833 19.16 -47.89 -6.55
N LEU A 834 18.19 -46.97 -6.66
CA LEU A 834 17.60 -46.54 -7.92
C LEU A 834 17.88 -45.06 -8.18
N ASP A 835 18.88 -44.79 -9.02
CA ASP A 835 19.23 -43.46 -9.53
C ASP A 835 18.40 -43.05 -10.75
N GLY A 836 18.30 -41.73 -10.98
CA GLY A 836 17.58 -41.16 -12.13
C GLY A 836 16.05 -41.22 -12.03
N VAL A 837 15.49 -41.47 -10.85
CA VAL A 837 14.05 -41.45 -10.58
C VAL A 837 13.64 -40.01 -10.27
N GLU A 838 12.64 -39.47 -10.97
CA GLU A 838 12.22 -38.06 -10.84
C GLU A 838 10.96 -37.92 -9.96
N PHE A 839 10.97 -36.87 -9.13
CA PHE A 839 9.98 -36.61 -8.10
C PHE A 839 9.49 -35.16 -8.12
N GLU A 840 8.21 -34.99 -7.79
CA GLU A 840 7.62 -33.70 -7.43
C GLU A 840 7.13 -33.75 -6.00
N LEU A 841 7.70 -32.91 -5.14
CA LEU A 841 7.14 -32.60 -3.84
C LEU A 841 6.09 -31.49 -4.05
N ARG A 842 4.83 -31.75 -3.73
CA ARG A 842 3.70 -30.82 -3.91
C ARG A 842 3.13 -30.36 -2.58
N LYS A 843 2.51 -29.18 -2.53
CA LYS A 843 1.78 -28.65 -1.36
C LYS A 843 0.54 -29.50 -1.05
N GLU A 844 -0.12 -29.22 0.08
CA GLU A 844 -1.31 -29.95 0.54
C GLU A 844 -2.45 -30.02 -0.49
N ASN A 845 -2.58 -29.03 -1.38
CA ASN A 845 -3.55 -29.00 -2.48
C ASN A 845 -3.27 -30.01 -3.62
N ARG A 846 -2.16 -30.76 -3.58
CA ARG A 846 -1.72 -31.80 -4.54
C ARG A 846 -1.42 -31.32 -5.97
N THR A 847 -1.64 -30.04 -6.27
CA THR A 847 -1.44 -29.42 -7.59
C THR A 847 -0.21 -28.52 -7.63
N ALA A 848 -0.01 -27.67 -6.62
CA ALA A 848 1.11 -26.74 -6.57
C ALA A 848 2.42 -27.47 -6.22
N VAL A 849 3.38 -27.49 -7.14
CA VAL A 849 4.72 -28.06 -6.91
C VAL A 849 5.52 -27.14 -5.98
N TRP A 850 5.99 -27.70 -4.86
CA TRP A 850 6.91 -27.04 -3.93
C TRP A 850 8.34 -27.09 -4.45
N GLU A 851 8.79 -28.30 -4.81
CA GLU A 851 10.17 -28.59 -5.22
C GLU A 851 10.19 -29.82 -6.13
N LYS A 852 11.13 -29.88 -7.08
CA LYS A 852 11.38 -31.08 -7.91
C LYS A 852 12.73 -31.67 -7.56
N GLY A 853 12.88 -32.98 -7.66
CA GLY A 853 14.12 -33.67 -7.35
C GLY A 853 14.34 -34.92 -8.19
N THR A 854 15.58 -35.38 -8.25
CA THR A 854 15.97 -36.62 -8.93
C THR A 854 16.89 -37.41 -8.02
N THR A 855 16.72 -38.73 -7.94
CA THR A 855 17.57 -39.57 -7.09
C THR A 855 19.01 -39.63 -7.62
N ALA A 856 19.97 -39.38 -6.71
CA ALA A 856 21.40 -39.47 -7.01
C ALA A 856 21.85 -40.92 -7.25
N LYS A 857 23.11 -41.12 -7.66
CA LYS A 857 23.70 -42.44 -7.97
C LYS A 857 23.59 -43.51 -6.86
N ASN A 858 23.38 -43.08 -5.61
CA ASN A 858 23.16 -43.92 -4.44
C ASN A 858 21.68 -44.02 -4.04
N GLY A 859 20.74 -43.69 -4.93
CA GLY A 859 19.29 -43.68 -4.69
C GLY A 859 18.80 -42.58 -3.73
N ARG A 860 19.70 -41.73 -3.19
CA ARG A 860 19.33 -40.71 -2.21
C ARG A 860 18.69 -39.49 -2.88
N LEU A 861 17.67 -38.96 -2.23
CA LEU A 861 17.00 -37.70 -2.54
C LEU A 861 16.81 -36.92 -1.23
N VAL A 862 16.93 -35.59 -1.25
CA VAL A 862 16.70 -34.74 -0.08
C VAL A 862 15.99 -33.46 -0.53
N PHE A 863 14.95 -33.06 0.19
CA PHE A 863 14.30 -31.75 0.08
C PHE A 863 14.60 -30.99 1.38
N ASN A 864 15.28 -29.85 1.31
CA ASN A 864 15.86 -29.20 2.50
C ASN A 864 14.90 -28.20 3.18
N TYR A 865 13.86 -27.76 2.48
CA TYR A 865 13.12 -26.54 2.80
C TYR A 865 11.64 -26.81 3.17
N LEU A 866 11.35 -27.85 3.94
CA LEU A 866 9.99 -28.07 4.44
C LEU A 866 9.70 -27.18 5.65
N GLN A 867 8.45 -26.77 5.79
CA GLN A 867 7.92 -25.97 6.89
C GLN A 867 7.33 -26.87 7.98
N LYS A 868 7.39 -26.43 9.25
CA LYS A 868 6.65 -27.03 10.36
C LYS A 868 5.13 -26.86 10.19
N GLY A 869 4.36 -27.78 10.78
CA GLY A 869 2.89 -27.77 10.75
C GLY A 869 2.25 -28.03 9.36
N LYS A 870 3.02 -28.12 8.27
CA LYS A 870 2.51 -28.29 6.90
C LYS A 870 2.42 -29.74 6.46
N THR A 871 1.50 -29.99 5.53
CA THR A 871 1.40 -31.22 4.74
C THR A 871 1.98 -31.01 3.34
N TYR A 872 2.71 -32.00 2.85
CA TYR A 872 3.15 -32.12 1.46
C TYR A 872 2.78 -33.51 0.90
N TYR A 873 2.79 -33.64 -0.43
CA TYR A 873 2.59 -34.92 -1.13
C TYR A 873 3.75 -35.16 -2.09
N LEU A 874 4.48 -36.26 -1.90
CA LEU A 874 5.58 -36.67 -2.75
C LEU A 874 5.06 -37.59 -3.87
N TYR A 875 5.10 -37.09 -5.10
CA TYR A 875 4.77 -37.86 -6.30
C TYR A 875 6.07 -38.35 -6.95
N GLU A 876 6.18 -39.65 -7.20
CA GLU A 876 7.11 -40.15 -8.22
C GLU A 876 6.49 -39.82 -9.60
N THR A 877 7.24 -39.13 -10.45
CA THR A 877 6.76 -38.70 -11.78
C THR A 877 7.40 -39.49 -12.91
N LYS A 878 8.54 -40.16 -12.65
CA LYS A 878 9.25 -40.98 -13.62
C LYS A 878 10.07 -42.07 -12.92
N ALA A 879 9.64 -43.31 -13.08
CA ALA A 879 10.38 -44.47 -12.61
C ALA A 879 11.65 -44.71 -13.44
N ARG A 880 12.65 -45.35 -12.82
CA ARG A 880 13.83 -45.87 -13.52
C ARG A 880 13.39 -46.88 -14.57
N ALA A 881 14.04 -46.89 -15.74
CA ALA A 881 13.76 -47.86 -16.80
C ALA A 881 13.76 -49.32 -16.27
N GLY A 882 12.70 -50.07 -16.58
CA GLY A 882 12.48 -51.42 -16.07
C GLY A 882 11.71 -51.51 -14.74
N TYR A 883 11.29 -50.38 -14.15
CA TYR A 883 10.47 -50.32 -12.93
C TYR A 883 9.09 -49.71 -13.20
N THR A 884 8.10 -50.13 -12.42
CA THR A 884 6.73 -49.61 -12.48
C THR A 884 6.65 -48.23 -11.84
N LEU A 885 5.93 -47.29 -12.47
CA LEU A 885 5.59 -46.02 -11.82
C LEU A 885 4.49 -46.25 -10.76
N PRO A 886 4.65 -45.78 -9.52
CA PRO A 886 3.61 -45.82 -8.49
C PRO A 886 2.40 -44.94 -8.85
N GLU A 887 1.19 -45.43 -8.58
CA GLU A 887 -0.07 -44.71 -8.84
C GLU A 887 -0.41 -43.67 -7.75
N ASN A 888 -0.01 -43.94 -6.51
CA ASN A 888 -0.35 -43.13 -5.34
C ASN A 888 0.87 -42.38 -4.78
N PRO A 889 0.71 -41.12 -4.32
CA PRO A 889 1.79 -40.37 -3.67
C PRO A 889 1.97 -40.74 -2.20
N TRP A 890 3.14 -40.47 -1.65
CA TRP A 890 3.37 -40.50 -0.21
C TRP A 890 2.97 -39.16 0.42
N LYS A 891 2.11 -39.18 1.43
CA LYS A 891 1.78 -38.01 2.26
C LYS A 891 2.90 -37.78 3.26
N ILE A 892 3.45 -36.57 3.28
CA ILE A 892 4.40 -36.08 4.26
C ILE A 892 3.65 -35.11 5.17
N LYS A 893 3.60 -35.36 6.48
CA LYS A 893 3.20 -34.35 7.46
C LYS A 893 4.42 -33.99 8.31
N VAL A 894 4.74 -32.70 8.38
CA VAL A 894 5.65 -32.16 9.39
C VAL A 894 4.79 -31.66 10.54
N ASP A 895 4.99 -32.18 11.76
CA ASP A 895 4.29 -31.64 12.93
C ASP A 895 4.98 -30.39 13.48
N ASP A 896 4.33 -29.74 14.45
CA ASP A 896 4.73 -28.46 15.03
C ASP A 896 6.05 -28.57 15.82
N LYS A 897 6.52 -29.79 16.11
CA LYS A 897 7.84 -30.06 16.70
C LYS A 897 8.91 -30.39 15.65
N GLY A 898 8.58 -30.25 14.36
CA GLY A 898 9.46 -30.55 13.22
C GLY A 898 9.59 -32.05 12.91
N LYS A 899 8.83 -32.94 13.57
CA LYS A 899 8.91 -34.37 13.29
C LYS A 899 8.13 -34.70 12.02
N ILE A 900 8.80 -35.38 11.09
CA ILE A 900 8.20 -35.87 9.85
C ILE A 900 7.47 -37.21 10.12
N ARG A 901 6.28 -37.35 9.53
CA ARG A 901 5.58 -38.62 9.33
C ARG A 901 5.34 -38.83 7.84
N LEU A 902 5.66 -40.02 7.34
CA LEU A 902 5.48 -40.40 5.94
C LEU A 902 4.43 -41.51 5.86
N THR A 903 3.40 -41.34 5.02
CA THR A 903 2.31 -42.32 4.91
C THR A 903 1.96 -42.60 3.45
N HIS A 904 1.81 -43.87 3.09
CA HIS A 904 1.34 -44.31 1.78
C HIS A 904 -0.01 -45.04 1.92
N PRO A 905 -0.98 -44.88 0.99
CA PRO A 905 -2.29 -45.55 1.10
C PRO A 905 -2.24 -47.08 1.18
N ILE A 906 -1.18 -47.71 0.65
CA ILE A 906 -1.02 -49.17 0.61
C ILE A 906 0.03 -49.68 1.63
N GLU A 907 1.06 -48.88 1.95
CA GLU A 907 2.18 -49.33 2.82
C GLU A 907 2.02 -48.90 4.30
N GLY A 908 1.06 -48.03 4.62
CA GLY A 908 0.88 -47.50 5.98
C GLY A 908 1.83 -46.35 6.32
N GLU A 909 2.22 -46.20 7.59
CA GLU A 909 3.18 -45.18 8.05
C GLU A 909 4.62 -45.72 8.01
N LEU A 910 5.44 -45.14 7.13
CA LEU A 910 6.82 -45.55 6.91
C LEU A 910 7.75 -44.93 7.96
N GLN A 911 8.61 -45.76 8.54
CA GLN A 911 9.62 -45.32 9.51
C GLN A 911 10.90 -44.85 8.81
N SER A 912 11.58 -43.86 9.41
CA SER A 912 12.89 -43.40 8.96
C SER A 912 13.98 -44.37 9.42
N ASN A 913 14.88 -44.74 8.50
CA ASN A 913 16.01 -45.63 8.76
C ASN A 913 17.32 -44.86 8.54
N HIS A 914 18.15 -44.74 9.59
CA HIS A 914 19.38 -43.94 9.59
C HIS A 914 19.19 -42.50 9.04
N GLY A 915 18.03 -41.89 9.32
CA GLY A 915 17.72 -40.51 8.93
C GLY A 915 17.19 -40.35 7.49
N ALA A 916 16.81 -41.42 6.79
CA ALA A 916 16.10 -41.35 5.52
C ALA A 916 14.90 -42.32 5.46
N TYR A 917 13.81 -41.89 4.83
CA TYR A 917 12.66 -42.76 4.56
C TYR A 917 12.93 -43.64 3.35
N VAL A 918 12.69 -44.94 3.48
CA VAL A 918 12.93 -45.92 2.41
C VAL A 918 11.71 -45.99 1.50
N ILE A 919 11.91 -45.83 0.19
CA ILE A 919 10.83 -45.89 -0.81
C ILE A 919 11.18 -46.96 -1.86
N LYS A 920 10.31 -47.96 -2.01
CA LYS A 920 10.52 -49.13 -2.89
C LYS A 920 9.92 -48.92 -4.29
N ASN A 921 10.47 -49.58 -5.32
CA ASN A 921 9.82 -49.74 -6.64
C ASN A 921 9.88 -51.19 -7.10
N HIS A 922 8.80 -51.67 -7.69
CA HIS A 922 8.72 -53.00 -8.29
C HIS A 922 9.23 -52.98 -9.74
N LYS A 923 9.80 -54.09 -10.20
CA LYS A 923 10.19 -54.25 -11.61
C LYS A 923 8.94 -54.43 -12.47
N ILE A 924 8.98 -53.95 -13.71
CA ILE A 924 7.96 -54.27 -14.71
C ILE A 924 8.01 -55.78 -14.95
N TYR A 925 6.95 -56.49 -14.57
CA TYR A 925 6.87 -57.93 -14.68
C TYR A 925 6.72 -58.33 -16.15
N GLN A 926 7.78 -58.86 -16.76
CA GLN A 926 7.65 -59.58 -18.02
C GLN A 926 7.06 -60.96 -17.73
N LEU A 927 5.86 -61.21 -18.26
CA LEU A 927 5.26 -62.54 -18.25
C LEU A 927 6.24 -63.55 -18.88
N PRO A 928 6.50 -64.70 -18.24
CA PRO A 928 7.24 -65.77 -18.89
C PRO A 928 6.47 -66.22 -20.13
N SER A 929 7.18 -66.51 -21.23
CA SER A 929 6.56 -66.94 -22.49
C SER A 929 6.06 -68.39 -22.39
N SER A 930 4.94 -68.58 -21.67
CA SER A 930 4.28 -69.88 -21.46
C SER A 930 3.49 -70.32 -22.70
N GLY A 931 4.20 -70.51 -23.80
CA GLY A 931 3.66 -70.76 -25.15
C GLY A 931 4.47 -71.79 -25.94
N GLY A 932 4.80 -72.92 -25.32
CA GLY A 932 5.48 -74.04 -26.01
C GLY A 932 4.64 -74.64 -27.14
N ARG A 933 5.30 -75.39 -28.04
CA ARG A 933 4.76 -75.93 -29.32
C ARG A 933 3.43 -76.71 -29.26
N GLY A 934 2.92 -77.08 -28.09
CA GLY A 934 1.68 -77.83 -27.93
C GLY A 934 0.42 -77.11 -28.40
N SER A 935 0.32 -75.78 -28.23
CA SER A 935 -0.88 -75.01 -28.60
C SER A 935 -1.19 -75.03 -30.10
N GLN A 936 -0.16 -75.09 -30.94
CA GLN A 936 -0.30 -75.16 -32.40
C GLN A 936 -0.94 -76.48 -32.87
N LEU A 937 -0.70 -77.59 -32.17
CA LEU A 937 -1.30 -78.89 -32.52
C LEU A 937 -2.82 -78.89 -32.32
N PHE A 938 -3.32 -78.31 -31.22
CA PHE A 938 -4.76 -78.22 -30.97
C PHE A 938 -5.50 -77.36 -32.01
N LEU A 939 -4.89 -76.24 -32.43
CA LEU A 939 -5.42 -75.41 -33.53
C LEU A 939 -5.52 -76.18 -34.86
N ILE A 940 -4.48 -76.95 -35.20
CA ILE A 940 -4.46 -77.76 -36.42
C ILE A 940 -5.56 -78.83 -36.37
N PHE A 941 -5.65 -79.61 -35.29
CA PHE A 941 -6.69 -80.64 -35.14
C PHE A 941 -8.11 -80.07 -35.17
N GLY A 942 -8.36 -78.94 -34.48
CA GLY A 942 -9.65 -78.26 -34.51
C GLY A 942 -10.06 -77.84 -35.92
N SER A 943 -9.12 -77.29 -36.71
CA SER A 943 -9.37 -76.88 -38.09
C SER A 943 -9.75 -78.05 -39.01
N MET A 944 -9.13 -79.23 -38.82
CA MET A 944 -9.44 -80.43 -39.59
C MET A 944 -10.85 -80.97 -39.30
N VAL A 945 -11.26 -80.98 -38.02
CA VAL A 945 -12.61 -81.43 -37.62
C VAL A 945 -13.69 -80.53 -38.22
N ILE A 946 -13.53 -79.21 -38.15
CA ILE A 946 -14.47 -78.24 -38.73
C ILE A 946 -14.57 -78.43 -40.25
N THR A 947 -13.44 -78.52 -40.95
CA THR A 947 -13.38 -78.69 -42.41
C THR A 947 -14.04 -79.98 -42.87
N THR A 948 -13.78 -81.09 -42.17
CA THR A 948 -14.38 -82.41 -42.45
C THR A 948 -15.89 -82.39 -42.22
N THR A 949 -16.34 -81.76 -41.14
CA THR A 949 -17.77 -81.63 -40.82
C THR A 949 -18.51 -80.80 -41.86
N ALA A 950 -17.92 -79.68 -42.32
CA ALA A 950 -18.48 -78.86 -43.39
C ALA A 950 -18.58 -79.60 -44.73
N LEU A 951 -17.57 -80.41 -45.09
CA LEU A 951 -17.60 -81.25 -46.29
C LEU A 951 -18.68 -82.34 -46.23
N LEU A 952 -18.87 -82.98 -45.07
CA LEU A 952 -19.94 -83.96 -44.86
C LEU A 952 -21.32 -83.30 -44.89
N TYR A 953 -21.48 -82.12 -44.30
CA TYR A 953 -22.72 -81.33 -44.36
C TYR A 953 -23.05 -80.94 -45.80
N ARG A 954 -22.08 -80.42 -46.57
CA ARG A 954 -22.26 -80.05 -47.99
C ARG A 954 -22.60 -81.27 -48.86
N ARG A 955 -21.98 -82.44 -48.62
CA ARG A 955 -22.38 -83.71 -49.27
C ARG A 955 -23.82 -84.12 -48.92
N ARG A 956 -24.26 -83.95 -47.67
CA ARG A 956 -25.63 -84.30 -47.22
C ARG A 956 -26.68 -83.33 -47.77
N TYR A 957 -26.36 -82.03 -47.84
CA TYR A 957 -27.18 -80.99 -48.47
C TYR A 957 -27.36 -81.24 -49.98
N ASN A 958 -26.26 -81.47 -50.72
CA ASN A 958 -26.31 -81.77 -52.15
C ASN A 958 -27.05 -83.08 -52.46
N ARG A 959 -27.08 -84.06 -51.55
CA ARG A 959 -27.90 -85.27 -51.68
C ARG A 959 -29.40 -84.98 -51.54
N LYS A 960 -29.82 -84.12 -50.59
CA LYS A 960 -31.23 -83.69 -50.48
C LYS A 960 -31.71 -82.94 -51.73
N GLN A 961 -30.91 -81.99 -52.24
CA GLN A 961 -31.25 -81.25 -53.46
C GLN A 961 -31.45 -82.17 -54.69
N ARG A 962 -30.64 -83.23 -54.82
CA ARG A 962 -30.81 -84.25 -55.88
C ARG A 962 -32.00 -85.21 -55.68
N GLN A 963 -32.67 -85.17 -54.54
CA GLN A 963 -33.91 -85.93 -54.30
C GLN A 963 -35.18 -85.07 -54.42
N GLN A 964 -35.05 -83.74 -54.48
CA GLN A 964 -36.16 -82.79 -54.71
C GLN A 964 -36.18 -82.27 -56.16
N SER A 965 -35.60 -83.03 -57.09
CA SER A 965 -35.61 -82.76 -58.55
C SER A 965 -35.96 -84.01 -59.38
N ILE A 966 -36.49 -85.04 -58.72
CA ILE A 966 -37.04 -86.28 -59.33
C ILE A 966 -38.34 -86.68 -58.58
N MET A 967 -39.07 -85.66 -58.11
CA MET A 967 -40.46 -85.62 -57.65
C MET A 967 -40.99 -84.22 -57.96
#